data_AF-A0A1H8IST9-F1
#
_entry.id   AF-A0A1H8IST9-F1
#
_cell.length_a   1.000
_cell.length_b   1.000
_cell.length_c   1.000
_cell.angle_alpha   90.00
_cell.angle_beta   90.00
_cell.angle_gamma   90.00
#
_symmetry.space_group_name_H-M   'P 1'
#
loop_
_entity.id
_entity.type
_entity.pdbx_description
1 polymer ?
#
loop_
_entity_poly.entity_id
_entity_poly.type
_entity_poly.pdbx_seq_one_letter_code
_entity_poly.pdbx_strand_id
1 'polypeptide(L)'
;MKFKIHKKYFIRLSEFKQLKRNPFIAGILSIIFGFLGIHRFYSKRLVTGLIFLFISIYSIKMDNILIGFLILFCFLEGIVYLIEGLFFLKEKFVKYRILKANKKIESKENRYIKEKENQEESKVIENSEESNTTLVEVKEPEKENQEESEVIGKVEEETIREVSEIDQSEEDIEIIDVSTLEVSPIEYENIEVEESIKNNWIEKLDIPYERKIMEIDQIKYETLRFYFKLCEFIDKKLKDKKSSLNEEIASIEREGGYYSNILYTIYCISEGCVTKKYSGGYNYYNPDYSYQLLEKHLGSEMQKDVLEEANRIENHISSPNEETRRYFDLMDCGIERTWWDKDGSIRSSRKFNAEEANILNLTPARNTTVWNIYEIRKRIVYLYIDLWKTILDGLYKEFIWQRKNKKIIKNIIKHNNRYYLTSDEEKILSSLIRIAENSVRKIMPNTQLLDVDYDKKIISKYLPKEIISAIEAKIYYFEKSIGYADKKEILEDMISLNPNDWKLKVEEILMLRQDGDIEKLIEYSEDDNFIKIAKNIIRESENEKLLLLCLYGVETHEKLSQKNSKLLNQIINPNNMDMYEDLIEAKETLSTELLEKLLELRKAKRKKIELNMEKVEISKKELNKTVDILKEYIGEESEEESENINNNRLAIILENNKNTEINETENEIEEDEKVDIKDDDQKENLKYIDFLKLIVDKEKVSIKEGKEIALNNNVLLNVFISNVNGELYDYIQDQAILIEDDCIKIDDFYVDMVKELVNNEE
;
A
#
# COMPACT_ATOMS: atom_id res chain seq x y z
N MET A 1 -76.09 0.34 19.39
CA MET A 1 -74.78 0.01 18.78
C MET A 1 -74.15 1.32 18.28
N LYS A 2 -73.15 1.88 18.98
CA LYS A 2 -72.53 3.16 18.62
C LYS A 2 -71.41 2.93 17.58
N PHE A 3 -71.60 3.36 16.34
CA PHE A 3 -70.53 3.42 15.35
C PHE A 3 -69.67 4.67 15.59
N LYS A 4 -68.49 4.51 16.20
CA LYS A 4 -67.42 5.52 16.20
C LYS A 4 -66.77 5.53 14.82
N ILE A 5 -67.19 6.45 13.95
CA ILE A 5 -66.49 6.73 12.68
C ILE A 5 -65.50 7.85 12.93
N HIS A 6 -64.26 7.50 13.27
CA HIS A 6 -63.07 8.34 13.05
C HIS A 6 -61.95 7.43 12.50
N LYS A 7 -62.08 6.98 11.25
CA LYS A 7 -60.95 6.40 10.51
C LYS A 7 -60.32 7.52 9.69
N LYS A 8 -59.07 7.88 10.02
CA LYS A 8 -58.25 8.81 9.23
C LYS A 8 -58.08 8.24 7.81
N TYR A 9 -58.17 9.12 6.80
CA TYR A 9 -58.23 8.71 5.39
C TYR A 9 -56.92 8.06 4.91
N PHE A 10 -55.78 8.53 5.42
CA PHE A 10 -54.45 7.96 5.17
C PHE A 10 -54.09 6.88 6.19
N ILE A 11 -53.36 5.86 5.75
CA ILE A 11 -52.75 4.85 6.61
C ILE A 11 -51.47 5.46 7.20
N ARG A 12 -51.30 5.39 8.52
CA ARG A 12 -50.04 5.81 9.17
C ARG A 12 -49.00 4.70 9.11
N LEU A 13 -47.72 5.07 9.15
CA LEU A 13 -46.60 4.12 9.24
C LEU A 13 -46.76 3.05 10.34
N SER A 14 -47.35 3.39 11.49
CA SER A 14 -47.65 2.46 12.58
C SER A 14 -48.63 1.34 12.20
N GLU A 15 -49.62 1.64 11.35
CA GLU A 15 -50.58 0.66 10.84
C GLU A 15 -49.92 -0.28 9.82
N PHE A 16 -49.00 0.21 8.99
CA PHE A 16 -48.21 -0.64 8.07
C PHE A 16 -47.30 -1.62 8.83
N LYS A 17 -46.68 -1.17 9.94
CA LYS A 17 -45.89 -2.03 10.83
C LYS A 17 -46.75 -3.16 11.43
N GLN A 18 -47.96 -2.86 11.90
CA GLN A 18 -48.91 -3.87 12.41
C GLN A 18 -49.41 -4.84 11.34
N LEU A 19 -49.58 -4.38 10.10
CA LEU A 19 -50.04 -5.20 8.98
C LEU A 19 -48.94 -6.08 8.36
N LYS A 20 -47.67 -5.95 8.77
CA LYS A 20 -46.50 -6.57 8.13
C LYS A 20 -46.47 -6.30 6.60
N ARG A 21 -46.83 -5.10 6.16
CA ARG A 21 -46.86 -4.69 4.74
C ARG A 21 -45.92 -3.53 4.49
N ASN A 22 -45.37 -3.45 3.28
CA ASN A 22 -44.41 -2.40 2.92
C ASN A 22 -45.14 -1.16 2.39
N PRO A 23 -45.04 0.01 3.08
CA PRO A 23 -45.67 1.24 2.61
C PRO A 23 -45.15 1.69 1.24
N PHE A 24 -43.90 1.38 0.90
CA PHE A 24 -43.33 1.67 -0.42
C PHE A 24 -44.09 0.95 -1.55
N ILE A 25 -44.44 -0.33 -1.34
CA ILE A 25 -45.22 -1.11 -2.31
C ILE A 25 -46.64 -0.56 -2.42
N ALA A 26 -47.24 -0.14 -1.31
CA ALA A 26 -48.55 0.51 -1.31
C ALA A 26 -48.54 1.84 -2.10
N GLY A 27 -47.44 2.61 -2.01
CA GLY A 27 -47.24 3.84 -2.79
C GLY A 27 -47.18 3.59 -4.29
N ILE A 28 -46.38 2.60 -4.73
CA ILE A 28 -46.30 2.21 -6.15
C ILE A 28 -47.66 1.75 -6.66
N LEU A 29 -48.36 0.89 -5.90
CA LEU A 29 -49.69 0.40 -6.26
C LEU A 29 -50.71 1.54 -6.34
N SER A 30 -50.58 2.57 -5.50
CA SER A 30 -51.47 3.74 -5.50
C SER A 30 -51.24 4.63 -6.74
N ILE A 31 -50.00 4.78 -7.18
CA ILE A 31 -49.70 5.60 -8.36
C ILE A 31 -50.15 4.90 -9.65
N ILE A 32 -49.84 3.60 -9.78
CA ILE A 32 -50.06 2.87 -11.04
C ILE A 32 -51.51 2.36 -11.14
N PHE A 33 -52.04 1.84 -10.04
CA PHE A 33 -53.35 1.19 -10.00
C PHE A 33 -54.30 1.78 -8.95
N GLY A 34 -53.97 2.94 -8.38
CA GLY A 34 -54.81 3.52 -7.34
C GLY A 34 -56.18 3.91 -7.85
N PHE A 35 -56.30 4.21 -9.14
CA PHE A 35 -57.60 4.47 -9.75
C PHE A 35 -58.56 3.27 -9.71
N LEU A 36 -58.04 2.04 -9.57
CA LEU A 36 -58.81 0.80 -9.37
C LEU A 36 -58.92 0.42 -7.88
N GLY A 37 -58.30 1.19 -6.98
CA GLY A 37 -58.28 0.93 -5.53
C GLY A 37 -57.38 -0.22 -5.08
N ILE A 38 -56.47 -0.73 -5.94
CA ILE A 38 -55.65 -1.92 -5.66
C ILE A 38 -54.77 -1.76 -4.41
N HIS A 39 -54.21 -0.57 -4.19
CA HIS A 39 -53.40 -0.26 -2.99
C HIS A 39 -54.20 -0.36 -1.68
N ARG A 40 -55.52 -0.12 -1.74
CA ARG A 40 -56.41 -0.23 -0.57
C ARG A 40 -56.69 -1.69 -0.22
N PHE A 41 -56.75 -2.58 -1.22
CA PHE A 41 -56.80 -4.03 -0.99
C PHE A 41 -55.50 -4.56 -0.40
N TYR A 42 -54.34 -4.11 -0.91
CA TYR A 42 -53.03 -4.43 -0.35
C TYR A 42 -52.92 -4.06 1.14
N SER A 43 -53.58 -2.96 1.53
CA SER A 43 -53.63 -2.46 2.90
C SER A 43 -54.81 -2.97 3.74
N LYS A 44 -55.47 -4.06 3.30
CA LYS A 44 -56.66 -4.68 3.96
C LYS A 44 -57.86 -3.75 4.17
N ARG A 45 -57.97 -2.64 3.44
CA ARG A 45 -59.14 -1.73 3.49
C ARG A 45 -60.16 -2.09 2.40
N LEU A 46 -60.75 -3.28 2.53
CA LEU A 46 -61.67 -3.89 1.55
C LEU A 46 -62.84 -2.98 1.16
N VAL A 47 -63.49 -2.35 2.15
CA VAL A 47 -64.65 -1.47 1.90
C VAL A 47 -64.28 -0.27 1.02
N THR A 48 -63.16 0.41 1.33
CA THR A 48 -62.72 1.55 0.52
C THR A 48 -62.16 1.13 -0.83
N GLY A 49 -61.57 -0.06 -0.94
CA GLY A 49 -61.14 -0.63 -2.22
C GLY A 49 -62.34 -0.91 -3.14
N LEU A 50 -63.42 -1.50 -2.61
CA LEU A 50 -64.66 -1.74 -3.34
C LEU A 50 -65.33 -0.42 -3.79
N ILE A 51 -65.38 0.59 -2.91
CA ILE A 51 -65.90 1.92 -3.27
C ILE A 51 -65.12 2.51 -4.44
N PHE A 52 -63.78 2.49 -4.39
CA PHE A 52 -62.95 2.99 -5.48
C PHE A 52 -63.23 2.23 -6.77
N LEU A 53 -63.27 0.89 -6.72
CA LEU A 53 -63.56 0.05 -7.88
C LEU A 53 -64.93 0.33 -8.51
N PHE A 54 -65.98 0.53 -7.70
CA PHE A 54 -67.29 0.94 -8.21
C PHE A 54 -67.28 2.34 -8.81
N ILE A 55 -66.55 3.29 -8.21
CA ILE A 55 -66.39 4.64 -8.76
C ILE A 55 -65.61 4.57 -10.09
N SER A 56 -64.58 3.74 -10.23
CA SER A 56 -63.85 3.55 -11.49
C SER A 56 -64.78 3.03 -12.59
N ILE A 57 -65.58 2.01 -12.30
CA ILE A 57 -66.54 1.43 -13.26
C ILE A 57 -67.60 2.46 -13.66
N TYR A 58 -68.10 3.23 -12.69
CA TYR A 58 -69.09 4.28 -12.95
C TYR A 58 -68.49 5.46 -13.75
N SER A 59 -67.24 5.82 -13.47
CA SER A 59 -66.52 6.91 -14.16
C SER A 59 -66.23 6.59 -15.62
N ILE A 60 -66.22 5.31 -16.02
CA ILE A 60 -66.09 4.93 -17.45
C ILE A 60 -67.37 5.26 -18.23
N LYS A 61 -68.54 5.37 -17.57
CA LYS A 61 -69.83 5.70 -18.19
C LYS A 61 -70.17 7.20 -18.19
N MET A 62 -69.45 8.01 -17.43
CA MET A 62 -69.65 9.46 -17.29
C MET A 62 -68.45 10.23 -17.86
N ASP A 63 -68.58 11.53 -18.11
CA ASP A 63 -67.50 12.35 -18.67
C ASP A 63 -66.18 12.22 -17.88
N ASN A 64 -65.07 12.18 -18.63
CA ASN A 64 -63.68 11.89 -18.20
C ASN A 64 -63.10 12.80 -17.07
N ILE A 65 -63.88 13.74 -16.55
CA ILE A 65 -63.46 14.66 -15.48
C ILE A 65 -63.34 13.91 -14.14
N LEU A 66 -64.29 13.01 -13.83
CA LEU A 66 -64.32 12.30 -12.55
C LEU A 66 -63.12 11.34 -12.39
N ILE A 67 -62.72 10.67 -13.47
CA ILE A 67 -61.56 9.77 -13.45
C ILE A 67 -60.24 10.54 -13.30
N GLY A 68 -60.15 11.75 -13.85
CA GLY A 68 -59.00 12.64 -13.68
C GLY A 68 -58.78 13.06 -12.21
N PHE A 69 -59.86 13.44 -11.51
CA PHE A 69 -59.78 13.75 -10.07
C PHE A 69 -59.39 12.53 -9.23
N LEU A 70 -59.88 11.34 -9.60
CA LEU A 70 -59.58 10.10 -8.89
C LEU A 70 -58.12 9.68 -9.07
N ILE A 71 -57.58 9.81 -10.29
CA ILE A 71 -56.15 9.59 -10.57
C ILE A 71 -55.28 10.58 -9.78
N LEU A 72 -55.63 11.88 -9.79
CA LEU A 72 -54.87 12.90 -9.05
C LEU A 72 -54.86 12.61 -7.55
N PHE A 73 -56.01 12.22 -6.98
CA PHE A 73 -56.12 11.86 -5.57
C PHE A 73 -55.24 10.64 -5.22
N CYS A 74 -55.25 9.61 -6.05
CA CYS A 74 -54.43 8.40 -5.85
C CYS A 74 -52.94 8.66 -6.02
N PHE A 75 -52.58 9.59 -6.90
CA PHE A 75 -51.21 10.04 -7.10
C PHE A 75 -50.66 10.75 -5.84
N LEU A 76 -51.43 11.68 -5.27
CA LEU A 76 -51.07 12.37 -4.03
C LEU A 76 -50.96 11.38 -2.85
N GLU A 77 -51.91 10.45 -2.73
CA GLU A 77 -51.84 9.38 -1.72
C GLU A 77 -50.61 8.48 -1.92
N GLY A 78 -50.25 8.17 -3.17
CA GLY A 78 -49.08 7.39 -3.50
C GLY A 78 -47.76 8.06 -3.13
N ILE A 79 -47.64 9.37 -3.32
CA ILE A 79 -46.46 10.14 -2.91
C ILE A 79 -46.27 10.08 -1.39
N VAL A 80 -47.34 10.22 -0.62
CA VAL A 80 -47.28 10.14 0.85
C VAL A 80 -46.76 8.77 1.30
N TYR A 81 -47.27 7.68 0.73
CA TYR A 81 -46.81 6.32 1.07
C TYR A 81 -45.37 6.03 0.60
N LEU A 82 -44.91 6.62 -0.50
CA LEU A 82 -43.51 6.53 -0.93
C LEU A 82 -42.55 7.22 0.05
N ILE A 83 -42.90 8.42 0.52
CA ILE A 83 -42.10 9.16 1.51
C ILE A 83 -42.02 8.37 2.83
N GLU A 84 -43.14 7.85 3.30
CA GLU A 84 -43.18 6.98 4.49
C GLU A 84 -42.38 5.67 4.28
N GLY A 85 -42.43 5.10 3.07
CA GLY A 85 -41.65 3.94 2.66
C GLY A 85 -40.15 4.16 2.70
N LEU A 86 -39.68 5.31 2.21
CA LEU A 86 -38.25 5.68 2.24
C LEU A 86 -37.74 5.82 3.68
N PHE A 87 -38.55 6.38 4.58
CA PHE A 87 -38.22 6.46 6.00
C PHE A 87 -38.10 5.08 6.65
N PHE A 88 -39.03 4.16 6.33
CA PHE A 88 -39.00 2.78 6.81
C PHE A 88 -37.78 1.98 6.30
N LEU A 89 -37.40 2.17 5.03
CA LEU A 89 -36.21 1.56 4.44
C LEU A 89 -34.93 2.08 5.11
N LYS A 90 -34.85 3.38 5.41
CA LYS A 90 -33.73 4.00 6.14
C LYS A 90 -33.59 3.41 7.55
N GLU A 91 -34.70 3.27 8.29
CA GLU A 91 -34.73 2.66 9.63
C GLU A 91 -34.21 1.21 9.60
N LYS A 92 -34.65 0.41 8.62
CA LYS A 92 -34.20 -0.97 8.45
C LYS A 92 -32.71 -1.08 8.09
N PHE A 93 -32.21 -0.16 7.27
CA PHE A 93 -30.80 -0.14 6.86
C PHE A 93 -29.85 0.26 8.00
N VAL A 94 -30.27 1.23 8.83
CA VAL A 94 -29.54 1.63 10.05
C VAL A 94 -29.50 0.46 11.03
N LYS A 95 -30.63 -0.20 11.29
CA LYS A 95 -30.70 -1.36 12.20
C LYS A 95 -29.81 -2.52 11.72
N TYR A 96 -29.77 -2.79 10.41
CA TYR A 96 -28.89 -3.80 9.83
C TYR A 96 -27.40 -3.45 10.00
N ARG A 97 -27.02 -2.18 9.82
CA ARG A 97 -25.63 -1.73 10.04
C ARG A 97 -25.20 -1.88 11.51
N ILE A 98 -26.08 -1.55 12.45
CA ILE A 98 -25.81 -1.72 13.88
C ILE A 98 -25.63 -3.20 14.23
N LEU A 99 -26.53 -4.08 13.76
CA LEU A 99 -26.41 -5.53 13.95
C LEU A 99 -25.12 -6.11 13.36
N LYS A 100 -24.72 -5.65 12.17
CA LYS A 100 -23.47 -6.07 11.53
C LYS A 100 -22.22 -5.56 12.27
N ALA A 101 -22.28 -4.36 12.85
CA ALA A 101 -21.20 -3.82 13.66
C ALA A 101 -21.05 -4.61 14.96
N ASN A 102 -22.16 -4.89 15.67
CA ASN A 102 -22.15 -5.67 16.91
C ASN A 102 -21.62 -7.09 16.69
N LYS A 103 -22.05 -7.77 15.63
CA LYS A 103 -21.54 -9.11 15.29
C LYS A 103 -20.04 -9.11 14.97
N LYS A 104 -19.51 -8.00 14.46
CA LYS A 104 -18.07 -7.83 14.18
C LYS A 104 -17.28 -7.55 15.46
N ILE A 105 -17.86 -6.83 16.42
CA ILE A 105 -17.29 -6.61 17.75
C ILE A 105 -17.21 -7.93 18.51
N GLU A 106 -18.32 -8.67 18.57
CA GLU A 106 -18.42 -9.99 19.21
C GLU A 106 -17.42 -11.00 18.62
N SER A 107 -17.24 -11.00 17.29
CA SER A 107 -16.22 -11.85 16.64
C SER A 107 -14.77 -11.46 16.96
N LYS A 108 -14.52 -10.18 17.26
CA LYS A 108 -13.19 -9.68 17.64
C LYS A 108 -12.89 -9.98 19.09
N GLU A 109 -13.89 -9.83 19.95
CA GLU A 109 -13.81 -10.12 21.39
C GLU A 109 -13.56 -11.61 21.63
N ASN A 110 -14.28 -12.48 20.92
CA ASN A 110 -14.04 -13.93 20.96
C ASN A 110 -12.66 -14.34 20.41
N ARG A 111 -12.11 -13.60 19.43
CA ARG A 111 -10.76 -13.84 18.91
C ARG A 111 -9.69 -13.41 19.91
N TYR A 112 -9.90 -12.28 20.58
CA TYR A 112 -9.01 -11.78 21.62
C TYR A 112 -8.98 -12.71 22.84
N ILE A 113 -10.13 -13.22 23.27
CA ILE A 113 -10.21 -14.22 24.36
C ILE A 113 -9.44 -15.48 23.99
N LYS A 114 -9.63 -16.00 22.77
CA LYS A 114 -8.94 -17.20 22.28
C LYS A 114 -7.43 -17.01 22.13
N GLU A 115 -6.97 -15.83 21.72
CA GLU A 115 -5.55 -15.50 21.68
C GLU A 115 -4.93 -15.41 23.08
N LYS A 116 -5.70 -14.95 24.07
CA LYS A 116 -5.28 -14.87 25.47
C LYS A 116 -5.20 -16.25 26.13
N GLU A 117 -6.18 -17.12 25.87
CA GLU A 117 -6.19 -18.52 26.32
C GLU A 117 -5.00 -19.29 25.72
N ASN A 118 -4.72 -19.13 24.42
CA ASN A 118 -3.57 -19.76 23.79
C ASN A 118 -2.23 -19.26 24.36
N GLN A 119 -2.11 -17.98 24.72
CA GLN A 119 -0.91 -17.43 25.35
C GLN A 119 -0.72 -17.93 26.80
N GLU A 120 -1.81 -18.14 27.53
CA GLU A 120 -1.77 -18.75 28.87
C GLU A 120 -1.42 -20.24 28.79
N GLU A 121 -1.97 -21.00 27.85
CA GLU A 121 -1.57 -22.40 27.59
C GLU A 121 -0.09 -22.51 27.20
N SER A 122 0.41 -21.61 26.34
CA SER A 122 1.82 -21.59 25.94
C SER A 122 2.76 -21.35 27.13
N LYS A 123 2.39 -20.46 28.06
CA LYS A 123 3.15 -20.18 29.28
C LYS A 123 3.09 -21.31 30.31
N VAL A 124 2.02 -22.10 30.33
CA VAL A 124 1.91 -23.29 31.19
C VAL A 124 2.78 -24.42 30.65
N ILE A 125 2.87 -24.57 29.32
CA ILE A 125 3.74 -25.56 28.67
C ILE A 125 5.22 -25.22 28.88
N GLU A 126 5.62 -23.95 28.70
CA GLU A 126 7.00 -23.48 28.89
C GLU A 126 7.51 -23.66 30.33
N ASN A 127 6.63 -23.48 31.33
CA ASN A 127 6.95 -23.75 32.74
C ASN A 127 6.96 -25.25 33.11
N SER A 128 6.38 -26.11 32.28
CA SER A 128 6.34 -27.57 32.51
C SER A 128 7.53 -28.33 31.92
N GLU A 129 8.22 -27.73 30.93
CA GLU A 129 9.41 -28.34 30.29
C GLU A 129 10.71 -28.11 31.09
N GLU A 130 10.77 -27.11 31.98
CA GLU A 130 11.93 -26.88 32.87
C GLU A 130 11.96 -27.79 34.11
N SER A 131 10.93 -28.61 34.34
CA SER A 131 10.83 -29.47 35.52
C SER A 131 10.25 -30.84 35.19
N ASN A 132 11.05 -31.74 34.60
CA ASN A 132 11.09 -33.17 34.97
C ASN A 132 12.03 -33.99 34.06
N THR A 133 13.19 -34.36 34.61
CA THR A 133 13.99 -35.53 34.18
C THR A 133 13.77 -36.66 35.18
N THR A 134 12.82 -37.58 34.94
CA THR A 134 12.95 -39.00 35.33
C THR A 134 11.92 -39.88 34.62
N LEU A 135 12.38 -41.03 34.11
CA LEU A 135 11.63 -42.12 33.45
C LEU A 135 10.48 -42.71 34.29
N VAL A 136 9.38 -43.16 33.63
CA VAL A 136 8.85 -44.56 33.66
C VAL A 136 7.65 -44.76 32.68
N GLU A 137 7.78 -45.82 31.87
CA GLU A 137 6.84 -46.70 31.14
C GLU A 137 5.42 -46.31 30.67
N VAL A 138 5.28 -46.26 29.33
CA VAL A 138 4.40 -47.02 28.40
C VAL A 138 3.01 -47.49 28.89
N LYS A 139 1.96 -47.02 28.19
CA LYS A 139 0.90 -47.85 27.55
C LYS A 139 -0.02 -47.02 26.63
N GLU A 140 0.01 -47.35 25.34
CA GLU A 140 -1.02 -47.06 24.31
C GLU A 140 -2.05 -48.22 24.27
N PRO A 141 -3.11 -48.22 23.42
CA PRO A 141 -3.98 -47.15 22.88
C PRO A 141 -5.49 -47.59 22.87
N GLU A 142 -6.41 -46.77 22.31
CA GLU A 142 -7.65 -47.17 21.55
C GLU A 142 -8.52 -45.90 21.28
N LYS A 143 -8.62 -45.31 20.07
CA LYS A 143 -9.41 -45.65 18.85
C LYS A 143 -10.94 -45.74 19.02
N GLU A 144 -11.68 -44.75 18.49
CA GLU A 144 -12.58 -44.82 17.30
C GLU A 144 -13.86 -43.93 17.34
N ASN A 145 -14.04 -43.20 16.23
CA ASN A 145 -15.24 -42.89 15.40
C ASN A 145 -16.50 -42.25 16.03
N GLN A 146 -16.96 -41.07 15.59
CA GLN A 146 -17.57 -40.63 14.30
C GLN A 146 -19.05 -41.00 14.08
N GLU A 147 -19.76 -40.06 13.42
CA GLU A 147 -21.12 -40.02 12.84
C GLU A 147 -22.25 -39.47 13.73
N GLU A 148 -22.75 -38.25 13.49
CA GLU A 148 -23.69 -37.76 12.45
C GLU A 148 -25.17 -38.13 12.66
N SER A 149 -26.03 -37.12 12.86
CA SER A 149 -27.38 -37.08 12.27
C SER A 149 -28.02 -35.69 12.37
N GLU A 150 -28.46 -35.16 11.22
CA GLU A 150 -29.39 -34.05 11.03
C GLU A 150 -30.79 -34.32 11.64
N VAL A 151 -31.58 -33.26 11.92
CA VAL A 151 -32.94 -33.00 11.37
C VAL A 151 -33.65 -31.84 12.11
N ILE A 152 -33.78 -30.72 11.40
CA ILE A 152 -34.95 -29.83 11.17
C ILE A 152 -36.12 -29.80 12.20
N GLY A 153 -36.42 -28.59 12.72
CA GLY A 153 -37.75 -27.98 12.52
C GLY A 153 -38.60 -27.49 13.72
N LYS A 154 -38.67 -26.16 13.90
CA LYS A 154 -39.87 -25.30 14.05
C LYS A 154 -40.88 -25.51 15.22
N VAL A 155 -41.05 -24.48 16.07
CA VAL A 155 -42.20 -23.52 16.18
C VAL A 155 -42.25 -22.87 17.58
N GLU A 156 -42.64 -21.59 17.58
CA GLU A 156 -42.78 -20.61 18.66
C GLU A 156 -43.94 -20.83 19.66
N GLU A 157 -43.79 -20.16 20.81
CA GLU A 157 -44.79 -19.52 21.70
C GLU A 157 -45.70 -20.39 22.59
N GLU A 158 -45.47 -20.33 23.91
CA GLU A 158 -46.40 -19.63 24.83
C GLU A 158 -45.78 -19.43 26.23
N THR A 159 -46.09 -18.29 26.83
CA THR A 159 -45.70 -17.88 28.19
C THR A 159 -46.92 -17.98 29.10
N ILE A 160 -46.77 -18.50 30.33
CA ILE A 160 -47.22 -17.90 31.62
C ILE A 160 -47.27 -18.97 32.74
N ARG A 161 -46.39 -18.77 33.74
CA ARG A 161 -46.51 -18.99 35.20
C ARG A 161 -47.25 -20.22 35.75
N GLU A 162 -46.52 -21.05 36.50
CA GLU A 162 -46.67 -21.15 37.97
C GLU A 162 -45.43 -21.77 38.61
N VAL A 163 -45.11 -21.28 39.81
CA VAL A 163 -43.93 -21.55 40.63
C VAL A 163 -44.25 -22.70 41.59
N SER A 164 -43.33 -23.65 41.77
CA SER A 164 -42.97 -24.19 43.10
C SER A 164 -41.89 -25.29 43.00
N GLU A 165 -40.83 -25.09 43.79
CA GLU A 165 -39.97 -26.08 44.48
C GLU A 165 -39.04 -26.93 43.58
N ILE A 166 -37.72 -26.94 43.79
CA ILE A 166 -37.00 -27.44 44.98
C ILE A 166 -35.57 -26.84 45.07
N ASP A 167 -35.16 -26.53 46.32
CA ASP A 167 -33.83 -26.49 46.99
C ASP A 167 -32.53 -26.20 46.22
N GLN A 168 -31.75 -25.18 46.60
CA GLN A 168 -30.87 -25.06 47.79
C GLN A 168 -29.65 -25.99 47.78
N SER A 169 -28.51 -25.45 47.32
CA SER A 169 -27.19 -25.69 47.89
C SER A 169 -26.33 -24.44 47.63
N GLU A 170 -26.15 -23.65 48.69
CA GLU A 170 -25.32 -22.45 48.79
C GLU A 170 -23.84 -22.84 48.90
N GLU A 171 -22.97 -22.24 48.09
CA GLU A 171 -21.56 -22.08 48.38
C GLU A 171 -21.19 -20.59 48.21
N ASP A 172 -21.21 -19.92 49.35
CA ASP A 172 -20.31 -18.87 49.86
C ASP A 172 -19.92 -17.70 48.95
N ILE A 173 -20.70 -16.63 49.08
CA ILE A 173 -20.28 -15.25 48.82
C ILE A 173 -19.54 -14.75 50.07
N GLU A 174 -18.26 -14.46 49.93
CA GLU A 174 -17.42 -13.88 50.98
C GLU A 174 -17.88 -12.44 51.28
N ILE A 175 -18.59 -12.25 52.39
CA ILE A 175 -18.98 -10.95 52.92
C ILE A 175 -17.76 -10.36 53.62
N ILE A 176 -17.17 -9.30 53.04
CA ILE A 176 -16.12 -8.52 53.69
C ILE A 176 -16.76 -7.68 54.80
N ASP A 177 -16.49 -8.05 56.05
CA ASP A 177 -16.87 -7.27 57.23
C ASP A 177 -16.00 -6.01 57.33
N VAL A 178 -16.62 -4.86 57.06
CA VAL A 178 -16.00 -3.52 57.09
C VAL A 178 -15.80 -2.97 58.51
N SER A 179 -16.14 -3.74 59.56
CA SER A 179 -16.00 -3.30 60.95
C SER A 179 -14.63 -3.53 61.59
N THR A 180 -13.70 -4.20 60.90
CA THR A 180 -12.32 -4.47 61.39
C THR A 180 -11.18 -3.87 60.54
N LEU A 181 -11.49 -3.01 59.57
CA LEU A 181 -10.44 -2.24 58.90
C LEU A 181 -9.95 -1.15 59.86
N GLU A 182 -8.68 -1.23 60.29
CA GLU A 182 -8.00 -0.05 60.83
C GLU A 182 -8.01 1.02 59.73
N VAL A 183 -8.82 2.05 59.94
CA VAL A 183 -8.86 3.25 59.11
C VAL A 183 -7.52 3.94 59.30
N SER A 184 -6.51 3.56 58.50
CA SER A 184 -5.43 4.48 58.21
C SER A 184 -6.03 5.58 57.34
N PRO A 185 -6.02 6.85 57.79
CA PRO A 185 -6.39 7.95 56.94
C PRO A 185 -5.58 7.83 55.64
N ILE A 186 -6.25 7.96 54.50
CA ILE A 186 -5.53 8.29 53.28
C ILE A 186 -4.82 9.60 53.60
N GLU A 187 -3.49 9.57 53.69
CA GLU A 187 -2.69 10.78 53.63
C GLU A 187 -2.97 11.37 52.26
N TYR A 188 -3.94 12.29 52.21
CA TYR A 188 -3.86 13.38 51.27
C TYR A 188 -2.45 13.94 51.48
N GLU A 189 -1.62 13.93 50.44
CA GLU A 189 -0.59 14.95 50.39
C GLU A 189 -1.33 16.25 50.63
N ASN A 190 -1.11 16.82 51.82
CA ASN A 190 -1.48 18.16 52.16
C ASN A 190 -0.75 19.04 51.14
N ILE A 191 -1.34 19.23 49.97
CA ILE A 191 -1.21 20.48 49.28
C ILE A 191 -1.75 21.46 50.33
N GLU A 192 -0.84 22.20 50.95
CA GLU A 192 -1.17 23.42 51.65
C GLU A 192 -2.00 24.26 50.68
N VAL A 193 -3.32 24.07 50.72
CA VAL A 193 -4.27 25.07 50.28
C VAL A 193 -4.04 26.17 51.30
N GLU A 194 -3.17 27.11 50.93
CA GLU A 194 -2.89 28.29 51.72
C GLU A 194 -4.20 28.79 52.31
N GLU A 195 -4.25 28.73 53.62
CA GLU A 195 -5.36 29.08 54.48
C GLU A 195 -5.57 30.60 54.38
N SER A 196 -6.11 31.09 53.25
CA SER A 196 -6.29 32.52 53.02
C SER A 196 -7.41 32.90 52.04
N ILE A 197 -8.51 32.14 51.94
CA ILE A 197 -9.61 32.54 51.03
C ILE A 197 -10.90 32.82 51.80
N LYS A 198 -11.06 34.09 52.18
CA LYS A 198 -12.28 34.63 52.81
C LYS A 198 -13.49 34.79 51.85
N ASN A 199 -13.44 34.26 50.63
CA ASN A 199 -14.53 34.30 49.65
C ASN A 199 -14.53 33.04 48.76
N ASN A 200 -15.39 32.06 49.04
CA ASN A 200 -15.60 30.95 48.11
C ASN A 200 -16.52 31.42 46.95
N TRP A 201 -15.92 31.89 45.85
CA TRP A 201 -16.67 32.36 44.68
C TRP A 201 -17.55 31.26 44.08
N ILE A 202 -17.15 29.99 44.20
CA ILE A 202 -17.88 28.85 43.64
C ILE A 202 -19.19 28.64 44.40
N GLU A 203 -19.23 28.81 45.72
CA GLU A 203 -20.47 28.70 46.51
C GLU A 203 -21.49 29.80 46.18
N LYS A 204 -21.02 30.98 45.75
CA LYS A 204 -21.86 32.10 45.35
C LYS A 204 -22.37 31.99 43.92
N LEU A 205 -21.83 31.07 43.13
CA LEU A 205 -22.19 30.90 41.73
C LEU A 205 -23.53 30.18 41.62
N ASP A 206 -24.55 30.92 41.20
CA ASP A 206 -25.82 30.35 40.73
C ASP A 206 -25.77 30.10 39.22
N ILE A 207 -25.96 28.84 38.81
CA ILE A 207 -25.90 28.39 37.41
C ILE A 207 -27.33 28.16 36.92
N PRO A 208 -27.97 29.15 36.27
CA PRO A 208 -29.35 29.01 35.78
C PRO A 208 -29.47 27.98 34.64
N TYR A 209 -28.38 27.72 33.91
CA TYR A 209 -28.35 26.77 32.82
C TYR A 209 -26.96 26.15 32.68
N GLU A 210 -26.87 24.84 32.89
CA GLU A 210 -25.64 24.06 32.71
C GLU A 210 -25.71 23.28 31.38
N ARG A 211 -24.67 23.41 30.54
CA ARG A 211 -24.58 22.66 29.28
C ARG A 211 -24.14 21.23 29.57
N LYS A 212 -24.61 20.28 28.75
CA LYS A 212 -24.27 18.85 28.84
C LYS A 212 -22.77 18.55 28.88
N ILE A 213 -21.94 19.41 28.30
CA ILE A 213 -20.49 19.24 28.31
C ILE A 213 -19.89 19.24 29.73
N MET A 214 -20.59 19.84 30.70
CA MET A 214 -20.20 19.85 32.11
C MET A 214 -20.47 18.51 32.82
N GLU A 215 -21.07 17.53 32.14
CA GLU A 215 -21.11 16.15 32.62
C GLU A 215 -19.71 15.50 32.64
N ILE A 216 -18.73 16.08 31.93
CA ILE A 216 -17.34 15.60 31.94
C ILE A 216 -16.58 16.27 33.08
N ASP A 217 -16.11 15.45 34.03
CA ASP A 217 -15.52 15.90 35.29
C ASP A 217 -14.33 16.85 35.09
N GLN A 218 -13.43 16.54 34.15
CA GLN A 218 -12.28 17.41 33.87
C GLN A 218 -12.71 18.78 33.35
N ILE A 219 -13.69 18.84 32.45
CA ILE A 219 -14.16 20.10 31.87
C ILE A 219 -14.82 20.95 32.95
N LYS A 220 -15.66 20.33 33.79
CA LYS A 220 -16.30 21.01 34.91
C LYS A 220 -15.28 21.54 35.91
N TYR A 221 -14.31 20.70 36.30
CA TYR A 221 -13.25 21.07 37.22
C TYR A 221 -12.41 22.25 36.70
N GLU A 222 -11.91 22.18 35.47
CA GLU A 222 -11.11 23.26 34.89
C GLU A 222 -11.93 24.52 34.66
N THR A 223 -13.22 24.41 34.31
CA THR A 223 -14.13 25.55 34.19
C THR A 223 -14.31 26.28 35.52
N LEU A 224 -14.55 25.55 36.61
CA LEU A 224 -14.70 26.12 37.95
C LEU A 224 -13.39 26.71 38.48
N ARG A 225 -12.26 26.05 38.23
CA ARG A 225 -10.92 26.57 38.55
C ARG A 225 -10.61 27.85 37.78
N PHE A 226 -10.94 27.91 36.49
CA PHE A 226 -10.77 29.09 35.65
C PHE A 226 -11.67 30.24 36.14
N TYR A 227 -12.94 29.95 36.41
CA TYR A 227 -13.91 30.89 36.97
C TYR A 227 -13.43 31.50 38.28
N PHE A 228 -12.94 30.67 39.20
CA PHE A 228 -12.44 31.12 40.49
C PHE A 228 -11.30 32.14 40.31
N LYS A 229 -10.30 31.80 39.47
CA LYS A 229 -9.17 32.70 39.17
C LYS A 229 -9.59 34.01 38.54
N LEU A 230 -10.56 34.00 37.62
CA LEU A 230 -11.09 35.23 37.04
C LEU A 230 -11.80 36.09 38.08
N CYS A 231 -12.58 35.49 38.98
CA CYS A 231 -13.25 36.23 40.06
C CYS A 231 -12.24 36.88 41.02
N GLU A 232 -11.17 36.17 41.40
CA GLU A 232 -10.09 36.75 42.21
C GLU A 232 -9.38 37.90 41.52
N PHE A 233 -9.09 37.74 40.22
CA PHE A 233 -8.46 38.80 39.43
C PHE A 233 -9.34 40.05 39.35
N ILE A 234 -10.63 39.89 39.04
CA ILE A 234 -11.59 40.99 38.95
C ILE A 234 -11.74 41.67 40.31
N ASP A 235 -11.92 40.91 41.39
CA ASP A 235 -12.05 41.45 42.75
C ASP A 235 -10.80 42.24 43.17
N LYS A 236 -9.60 41.74 42.83
CA LYS A 236 -8.34 42.45 43.09
C LYS A 236 -8.28 43.78 42.31
N LYS A 237 -8.61 43.77 41.02
CA LYS A 237 -8.63 44.97 40.17
C LYS A 237 -9.68 46.01 40.64
N LEU A 238 -10.83 45.55 41.14
CA LEU A 238 -11.85 46.43 41.72
C LEU A 238 -11.40 47.03 43.05
N LYS A 239 -10.69 46.27 43.89
CA LYS A 239 -10.10 46.76 45.15
C LYS A 239 -9.09 47.88 44.93
N ASP A 240 -8.30 47.81 43.86
CA ASP A 240 -7.38 48.90 43.47
C ASP A 240 -8.15 50.20 43.15
N LYS A 241 -9.41 50.09 42.73
CA LYS A 241 -10.35 51.20 42.47
C LYS A 241 -11.27 51.50 43.67
N LYS A 242 -10.98 50.96 44.86
CA LYS A 242 -11.78 51.08 46.10
C LYS A 242 -13.22 50.54 46.00
N SER A 243 -13.44 49.53 45.16
CA SER A 243 -14.66 48.73 45.09
C SER A 243 -14.32 47.25 45.36
N SER A 244 -15.28 46.34 45.23
CA SER A 244 -15.08 44.90 45.29
C SER A 244 -16.10 44.19 44.41
N LEU A 245 -15.81 42.95 44.01
CA LEU A 245 -16.74 42.20 43.17
C LEU A 245 -18.08 41.95 43.88
N ASN A 246 -18.08 41.77 45.21
CA ASN A 246 -19.32 41.66 46.00
C ASN A 246 -20.15 42.95 46.00
N GLU A 247 -19.51 44.13 46.06
CA GLU A 247 -20.21 45.41 46.01
C GLU A 247 -20.83 45.66 44.62
N GLU A 248 -20.11 45.32 43.56
CA GLU A 248 -20.63 45.40 42.19
C GLU A 248 -21.78 44.41 41.96
N ILE A 249 -21.67 43.16 42.43
CA ILE A 249 -22.78 42.18 42.39
C ILE A 249 -24.04 42.77 43.04
N ALA A 250 -23.91 43.26 44.27
CA ALA A 250 -25.04 43.85 45.00
C ALA A 250 -25.59 45.11 44.32
N SER A 251 -24.77 45.87 43.59
CA SER A 251 -25.21 47.02 42.81
C SER A 251 -26.02 46.59 41.59
N ILE A 252 -25.49 45.64 40.80
CA ILE A 252 -26.10 45.13 39.58
C ILE A 252 -27.43 44.42 39.87
N GLU A 253 -27.52 43.65 40.96
CA GLU A 253 -28.76 43.00 41.40
C GLU A 253 -29.86 44.00 41.77
N ARG A 254 -29.50 45.15 42.35
CA ARG A 254 -30.43 46.23 42.69
C ARG A 254 -31.00 46.95 41.47
N GLU A 255 -30.26 47.00 40.36
CA GLU A 255 -30.70 47.64 39.11
C GLU A 255 -31.72 46.79 38.31
N GLY A 256 -31.80 45.48 38.58
CA GLY A 256 -32.84 44.57 38.09
C GLY A 256 -32.73 44.14 36.61
N GLY A 257 -32.98 42.86 36.34
CA GLY A 257 -33.10 42.29 34.98
C GLY A 257 -32.61 40.84 34.86
N TYR A 258 -32.99 40.14 33.78
CA TYR A 258 -32.60 38.74 33.52
C TYR A 258 -31.08 38.55 33.27
N TYR A 259 -30.36 39.63 32.96
CA TYR A 259 -28.92 39.65 32.66
C TYR A 259 -28.08 40.30 33.77
N SER A 260 -28.59 40.31 35.01
CA SER A 260 -27.91 40.88 36.19
C SER A 260 -26.91 39.92 36.85
N ASN A 261 -26.86 38.65 36.41
CA ASN A 261 -25.96 37.66 37.01
C ASN A 261 -24.55 37.76 36.43
N ILE A 262 -23.74 38.66 37.01
CA ILE A 262 -22.33 38.86 36.63
C ILE A 262 -21.48 37.63 36.92
N LEU A 263 -21.77 36.87 37.98
CA LEU A 263 -21.05 35.64 38.32
C LEU A 263 -21.26 34.57 37.25
N TYR A 264 -22.50 34.36 36.79
CA TYR A 264 -22.78 33.47 35.68
C TYR A 264 -22.16 33.96 34.36
N THR A 265 -22.04 35.28 34.18
CA THR A 265 -21.34 35.87 33.02
C THR A 265 -19.86 35.49 33.03
N ILE A 266 -19.18 35.59 34.17
CA ILE A 266 -17.77 35.18 34.34
C ILE A 266 -17.64 33.65 34.17
N TYR A 267 -18.60 32.88 34.68
CA TYR A 267 -18.64 31.43 34.47
C TYR A 267 -18.74 31.07 32.99
N CYS A 268 -19.62 31.73 32.23
CA CYS A 268 -19.75 31.50 30.80
C CYS A 268 -18.46 31.84 30.04
N ILE A 269 -17.77 32.92 30.40
CA ILE A 269 -16.45 33.24 29.82
C ILE A 269 -15.47 32.08 30.08
N SER A 270 -15.44 31.59 31.31
CA SER A 270 -14.56 30.50 31.74
C SER A 270 -14.85 29.21 30.97
N GLU A 271 -16.12 28.83 30.87
CA GLU A 271 -16.58 27.68 30.08
C GLU A 271 -16.19 27.82 28.60
N GLY A 272 -16.38 29.00 28.01
CA GLY A 272 -15.99 29.27 26.63
C GLY A 272 -14.49 29.07 26.38
N CYS A 273 -13.66 29.56 27.29
CA CYS A 273 -12.21 29.39 27.23
C CYS A 273 -11.79 27.91 27.38
N VAL A 274 -12.31 27.21 28.39
CA VAL A 274 -11.96 25.80 28.65
C VAL A 274 -12.44 24.89 27.53
N THR A 275 -13.68 25.04 27.09
CA THR A 275 -14.23 24.22 26.01
C THR A 275 -13.53 24.48 24.67
N LYS A 276 -13.17 25.73 24.37
CA LYS A 276 -12.36 26.08 23.19
C LYS A 276 -10.97 25.42 23.21
N LYS A 277 -10.34 25.36 24.39
CA LYS A 277 -9.03 24.72 24.56
C LYS A 277 -9.10 23.23 24.24
N TYR A 278 -10.14 22.54 24.73
CA TYR A 278 -10.30 21.09 24.52
C TYR A 278 -10.93 20.73 23.18
N SER A 279 -11.69 21.60 22.53
CA SER A 279 -12.35 21.30 21.26
C SER A 279 -11.46 21.43 20.03
N GLY A 280 -10.16 21.69 20.19
CA GLY A 280 -9.21 21.75 19.07
C GLY A 280 -9.45 22.90 18.07
N GLY A 281 -10.23 23.92 18.43
CA GLY A 281 -10.57 25.06 17.58
C GLY A 281 -12.01 25.09 17.07
N TYR A 282 -12.83 24.09 17.40
CA TYR A 282 -14.28 24.18 17.21
C TYR A 282 -14.87 25.12 18.27
N ASN A 283 -15.52 26.22 17.87
CA ASN A 283 -16.23 27.10 18.82
C ASN A 283 -17.49 26.40 19.34
N TYR A 284 -17.32 25.53 20.35
CA TYR A 284 -18.41 24.84 21.04
C TYR A 284 -19.35 25.87 21.70
N TYR A 285 -18.76 26.86 22.36
CA TYR A 285 -19.45 28.00 22.92
C TYR A 285 -18.64 29.27 22.65
N ASN A 286 -19.28 30.31 22.10
CA ASN A 286 -18.65 31.61 21.89
C ASN A 286 -18.94 32.54 23.09
N PRO A 287 -17.92 32.95 23.88
CA PRO A 287 -18.11 33.83 25.03
C PRO A 287 -18.25 35.31 24.68
N ASP A 288 -18.21 35.72 23.39
CA ASP A 288 -18.28 37.13 22.98
C ASP A 288 -19.46 37.90 23.60
N TYR A 289 -20.63 37.27 23.67
CA TYR A 289 -21.81 37.88 24.29
C TYR A 289 -21.60 38.11 25.80
N SER A 290 -20.92 37.18 26.48
CA SER A 290 -20.60 37.33 27.91
C SER A 290 -19.56 38.43 28.14
N TYR A 291 -18.59 38.61 27.24
CA TYR A 291 -17.69 39.76 27.30
C TYR A 291 -18.41 41.11 27.09
N GLN A 292 -19.44 41.16 26.24
CA GLN A 292 -20.27 42.37 26.10
C GLN A 292 -21.08 42.68 27.36
N LEU A 293 -21.62 41.65 28.03
CA LEU A 293 -22.30 41.81 29.30
C LEU A 293 -21.35 42.26 30.41
N LEU A 294 -20.15 41.71 30.46
CA LEU A 294 -19.09 42.13 31.39
C LEU A 294 -18.73 43.61 31.19
N GLU A 295 -18.55 44.06 29.95
CA GLU A 295 -18.27 45.47 29.63
C GLU A 295 -19.42 46.39 30.03
N LYS A 296 -20.68 45.97 29.82
CA LYS A 296 -21.84 46.76 30.21
C LYS A 296 -21.88 47.02 31.71
N HIS A 297 -21.47 46.03 32.52
CA HIS A 297 -21.55 46.08 33.98
C HIS A 297 -20.31 46.67 34.64
N LEU A 298 -19.11 46.30 34.17
CA LEU A 298 -17.83 46.67 34.80
C LEU A 298 -16.96 47.63 33.96
N GLY A 299 -17.44 48.02 32.77
CA GLY A 299 -16.76 48.92 31.85
C GLY A 299 -15.77 48.22 30.91
N SER A 300 -15.42 48.95 29.84
CA SER A 300 -14.56 48.45 28.75
C SER A 300 -13.11 48.21 29.15
N GLU A 301 -12.61 48.93 30.15
CA GLU A 301 -11.26 48.70 30.70
C GLU A 301 -11.19 47.35 31.41
N MET A 302 -12.18 47.02 32.27
CA MET A 302 -12.22 45.73 32.95
C MET A 302 -12.39 44.57 31.98
N GLN A 303 -13.22 44.73 30.94
CA GLN A 303 -13.38 43.70 29.90
C GLN A 303 -12.04 43.37 29.21
N LYS A 304 -11.24 44.37 28.86
CA LYS A 304 -9.90 44.16 28.25
C LYS A 304 -8.96 43.44 29.20
N ASP A 305 -8.90 43.89 30.46
CA ASP A 305 -8.08 43.27 31.50
C ASP A 305 -8.47 41.78 31.70
N VAL A 306 -9.76 41.48 31.73
CA VAL A 306 -10.27 40.11 31.87
C VAL A 306 -9.96 39.26 30.64
N LEU A 307 -10.04 39.82 29.43
CA LEU A 307 -9.66 39.11 28.21
C LEU A 307 -8.18 38.74 28.20
N GLU A 308 -7.30 39.66 28.61
CA GLU A 308 -5.86 39.41 28.75
C GLU A 308 -5.58 38.33 29.81
N GLU A 309 -6.23 38.41 30.97
CA GLU A 309 -6.05 37.43 32.03
C GLU A 309 -6.61 36.05 31.64
N ALA A 310 -7.75 35.99 30.95
CA ALA A 310 -8.30 34.75 30.44
C ALA A 310 -7.32 34.04 29.49
N ASN A 311 -6.68 34.78 28.59
CA ASN A 311 -5.64 34.22 27.71
C ASN A 311 -4.43 33.70 28.52
N ARG A 312 -4.08 34.34 29.64
CA ARG A 312 -3.00 33.89 30.53
C ARG A 312 -3.36 32.59 31.25
N ILE A 313 -4.59 32.49 31.76
CA ILE A 313 -5.08 31.30 32.46
C ILE A 313 -5.24 30.12 31.48
N GLU A 314 -5.66 30.37 30.24
CA GLU A 314 -5.85 29.34 29.20
C GLU A 314 -4.57 28.51 28.93
N ASN A 315 -3.40 29.12 29.11
CA ASN A 315 -2.10 28.44 28.96
C ASN A 315 -1.80 27.43 30.10
N HIS A 316 -2.56 27.46 31.19
CA HIS A 316 -2.36 26.63 32.39
C HIS A 316 -3.51 25.63 32.61
N ILE A 317 -4.34 25.42 31.59
CA ILE A 317 -5.34 24.35 31.55
C ILE A 317 -4.62 23.02 31.29
N SER A 318 -4.94 22.00 32.08
CA SER A 318 -4.32 20.67 31.96
C SER A 318 -4.67 20.00 30.62
N SER A 319 -3.79 19.13 30.10
CA SER A 319 -4.05 18.35 28.89
C SER A 319 -5.32 17.46 29.02
N PRO A 320 -6.06 17.19 27.93
CA PRO A 320 -7.31 16.42 28.00
C PRO A 320 -7.05 14.98 28.47
N ASN A 321 -7.82 14.51 29.44
CA ASN A 321 -7.85 13.13 29.91
C ASN A 321 -8.61 12.22 28.93
N GLU A 322 -8.68 10.92 29.20
CA GLU A 322 -9.27 9.95 28.25
C GLU A 322 -10.76 10.26 27.93
N GLU A 323 -11.55 10.63 28.92
CA GLU A 323 -12.97 10.96 28.74
C GLU A 323 -13.15 12.22 27.88
N THR A 324 -12.41 13.29 28.19
CA THR A 324 -12.41 14.53 27.40
C THR A 324 -11.94 14.27 25.97
N ARG A 325 -10.90 13.44 25.78
CA ARG A 325 -10.43 13.04 24.44
C ARG A 325 -11.51 12.30 23.66
N ARG A 326 -12.22 11.35 24.29
CA ARG A 326 -13.31 10.60 23.65
C ARG A 326 -14.48 11.50 23.26
N TYR A 327 -14.85 12.46 24.11
CA TYR A 327 -15.97 13.37 23.83
C TYR A 327 -15.69 14.29 22.64
N PHE A 328 -14.49 14.85 22.56
CA PHE A 328 -14.09 15.76 21.49
C PHE A 328 -13.42 15.09 20.29
N ASP A 329 -13.36 13.75 20.26
CA ASP A 329 -12.66 12.97 19.23
C ASP A 329 -11.20 13.44 19.00
N LEU A 330 -10.49 13.67 20.11
CA LEU A 330 -9.10 14.10 20.11
C LEU A 330 -8.15 12.90 20.04
N MET A 331 -6.97 13.16 19.47
CA MET A 331 -5.82 12.27 19.54
C MET A 331 -5.17 12.33 20.94
N ASP A 332 -4.29 11.38 21.26
CA ASP A 332 -3.58 11.36 22.56
C ASP A 332 -2.72 12.60 22.78
N CYS A 333 -2.27 13.25 21.71
CA CYS A 333 -1.58 14.55 21.74
C CYS A 333 -2.51 15.77 21.93
N GLY A 334 -3.82 15.57 22.12
CA GLY A 334 -4.80 16.64 22.36
C GLY A 334 -5.25 17.41 21.12
N ILE A 335 -4.93 16.94 19.91
CA ILE A 335 -5.32 17.55 18.64
C ILE A 335 -6.55 16.82 18.06
N GLU A 336 -7.49 17.55 17.46
CA GLU A 336 -8.70 17.00 16.81
C GLU A 336 -8.33 15.97 15.72
N ARG A 337 -8.98 14.79 15.72
CA ARG A 337 -8.86 13.82 14.62
C ARG A 337 -9.54 14.36 13.37
N THR A 338 -8.79 14.47 12.28
CA THR A 338 -9.37 14.77 10.96
C THR A 338 -9.36 13.53 10.08
N TRP A 339 -10.27 13.47 9.12
CA TRP A 339 -10.36 12.31 8.22
C TRP A 339 -9.09 12.13 7.36
N TRP A 340 -8.40 13.23 7.07
CA TRP A 340 -7.21 13.30 6.22
C TRP A 340 -5.89 13.21 7.02
N ASP A 341 -5.93 13.29 8.34
CA ASP A 341 -4.76 13.18 9.24
C ASP A 341 -5.17 12.58 10.60
N LYS A 342 -5.48 11.27 10.56
CA LYS A 342 -6.08 10.52 11.67
C LYS A 342 -5.14 10.33 12.88
N ASP A 343 -3.84 10.35 12.62
CA ASP A 343 -2.75 10.13 13.58
C ASP A 343 -1.95 11.41 13.87
N GLY A 344 -2.25 12.53 13.20
CA GLY A 344 -1.59 13.81 13.43
C GLY A 344 -0.22 13.93 12.77
N SER A 345 0.25 12.88 12.09
CA SER A 345 1.57 12.82 11.48
C SER A 345 1.78 13.89 10.42
N ILE A 346 0.74 14.18 9.61
CA ILE A 346 0.83 15.16 8.53
C ILE A 346 0.90 16.58 9.11
N ARG A 347 0.04 16.92 10.08
CA ARG A 347 0.09 18.23 10.76
C ARG A 347 1.35 18.42 11.61
N SER A 348 2.01 17.33 12.02
CA SER A 348 3.32 17.38 12.67
C SER A 348 4.44 17.69 11.67
N SER A 349 4.34 17.18 10.44
CA SER A 349 5.36 17.41 9.40
C SER A 349 5.38 18.83 8.83
N ARG A 350 4.26 19.56 8.89
CA ARG A 350 4.10 20.90 8.32
C ARG A 350 2.98 21.66 9.01
N LYS A 351 3.17 22.97 9.19
CA LYS A 351 2.11 23.88 9.61
C LYS A 351 1.12 24.16 8.47
N PHE A 352 -0.17 23.94 8.72
CA PHE A 352 -1.27 24.29 7.82
C PHE A 352 -1.86 25.64 8.24
N ASN A 353 -2.18 26.48 7.27
CA ASN A 353 -2.94 27.70 7.57
C ASN A 353 -4.45 27.38 7.69
N ALA A 354 -5.23 28.35 8.20
CA ALA A 354 -6.66 28.15 8.44
C ALA A 354 -7.45 27.83 7.16
N GLU A 355 -7.08 28.41 6.01
CA GLU A 355 -7.75 28.17 4.73
C GLU A 355 -7.47 26.75 4.21
N GLU A 356 -6.22 26.29 4.32
CA GLU A 356 -5.78 24.94 3.95
C GLU A 356 -6.48 23.88 4.81
N ALA A 357 -6.51 24.09 6.13
CA ALA A 357 -7.21 23.17 7.03
C ALA A 357 -8.72 23.15 6.76
N ASN A 358 -9.33 24.33 6.52
CA ASN A 358 -10.75 24.43 6.23
C ASN A 358 -11.13 23.71 4.93
N ILE A 359 -10.38 23.88 3.84
CA ILE A 359 -10.72 23.21 2.58
C ILE A 359 -10.63 21.68 2.71
N LEU A 360 -9.65 21.17 3.46
CA LEU A 360 -9.52 19.74 3.75
C LEU A 360 -10.70 19.23 4.60
N ASN A 361 -11.13 20.00 5.59
CA ASN A 361 -12.27 19.66 6.45
C ASN A 361 -13.62 19.73 5.73
N LEU A 362 -13.78 20.65 4.77
CA LEU A 362 -14.96 20.71 3.90
C LEU A 362 -15.01 19.54 2.90
N THR A 363 -13.84 19.01 2.52
CA THR A 363 -13.73 17.98 1.50
C THR A 363 -14.32 16.65 1.96
N PRO A 364 -15.08 15.97 1.09
CA PRO A 364 -15.57 14.63 1.39
C PRO A 364 -14.48 13.62 1.71
N ALA A 365 -14.64 12.94 2.85
CA ALA A 365 -13.71 11.90 3.27
C ALA A 365 -13.58 10.77 2.24
N ARG A 366 -12.33 10.33 2.04
CA ARG A 366 -11.95 9.21 1.17
C ARG A 366 -11.57 8.01 2.02
N ASN A 367 -12.10 6.84 1.67
CA ASN A 367 -11.92 5.59 2.44
C ASN A 367 -11.24 4.50 1.61
N THR A 368 -10.40 4.87 0.64
CA THR A 368 -9.62 3.90 -0.15
C THR A 368 -8.39 3.46 0.65
N THR A 369 -7.89 2.25 0.38
CA THR A 369 -6.73 1.66 1.10
C THR A 369 -5.48 2.52 1.06
N VAL A 370 -5.29 3.29 -0.02
CA VAL A 370 -4.14 4.19 -0.19
C VAL A 370 -4.06 5.30 0.86
N TRP A 371 -5.17 5.66 1.51
CA TRP A 371 -5.19 6.64 2.60
C TRP A 371 -4.66 6.08 3.93
N ASN A 372 -4.41 4.77 4.02
CA ASN A 372 -3.79 4.17 5.20
C ASN A 372 -2.25 4.25 5.13
N ILE A 373 -1.68 4.43 3.94
CA ILE A 373 -0.24 4.58 3.71
C ILE A 373 0.13 6.05 3.96
N TYR A 374 1.04 6.31 4.90
CA TYR A 374 1.35 7.66 5.37
C TYR A 374 1.97 8.52 4.26
N GLU A 375 3.02 8.05 3.61
CA GLU A 375 3.75 8.79 2.59
C GLU A 375 2.90 9.09 1.35
N ILE A 376 1.91 8.22 1.09
CA ILE A 376 0.90 8.43 0.05
C ILE A 376 -0.14 9.45 0.48
N ARG A 377 -0.74 9.29 1.67
CA ARG A 377 -1.73 10.22 2.21
C ARG A 377 -1.20 11.64 2.24
N LYS A 378 0.04 11.82 2.74
CA LYS A 378 0.78 13.09 2.77
C LYS A 378 0.90 13.72 1.38
N ARG A 379 1.38 12.96 0.37
CA ARG A 379 1.52 13.44 -1.01
C ARG A 379 0.17 13.82 -1.64
N ILE A 380 -0.90 13.06 -1.37
CA ILE A 380 -2.26 13.39 -1.85
C ILE A 380 -2.73 14.72 -1.25
N VAL A 381 -2.59 14.89 0.07
CA VAL A 381 -3.00 16.11 0.78
C VAL A 381 -2.23 17.33 0.25
N TYR A 382 -0.92 17.20 0.04
CA TYR A 382 -0.09 18.29 -0.46
C TYR A 382 -0.43 18.67 -1.89
N LEU A 383 -0.54 17.68 -2.79
CA LEU A 383 -0.95 17.93 -4.16
C LEU A 383 -2.34 18.58 -4.21
N TYR A 384 -3.30 18.06 -3.44
CA TYR A 384 -4.66 18.60 -3.39
C TYR A 384 -4.69 20.09 -2.98
N ILE A 385 -3.93 20.45 -1.95
CA ILE A 385 -3.80 21.86 -1.53
C ILE A 385 -3.21 22.71 -2.66
N ASP A 386 -2.17 22.24 -3.35
CA ASP A 386 -1.55 22.99 -4.44
C ASP A 386 -2.48 23.17 -5.63
N LEU A 387 -3.32 22.17 -5.94
CA LEU A 387 -4.37 22.33 -6.94
C LEU A 387 -5.41 23.36 -6.48
N TRP A 388 -5.78 23.37 -5.21
CA TRP A 388 -6.71 24.37 -4.68
C TRP A 388 -6.12 25.79 -4.71
N LYS A 389 -4.86 25.97 -4.32
CA LYS A 389 -4.13 27.25 -4.44
C LYS A 389 -4.17 27.77 -5.88
N THR A 390 -3.96 26.89 -6.85
CA THR A 390 -4.05 27.24 -8.29
C THR A 390 -5.44 27.80 -8.67
N ILE A 391 -6.51 27.24 -8.09
CA ILE A 391 -7.87 27.74 -8.27
C ILE A 391 -8.05 29.11 -7.60
N LEU A 392 -7.55 29.27 -6.37
CA LEU A 392 -7.62 30.52 -5.61
C LEU A 392 -6.90 31.66 -6.32
N ASP A 393 -5.68 31.44 -6.77
CA ASP A 393 -4.88 32.42 -7.52
C ASP A 393 -5.62 32.87 -8.80
N GLY A 394 -6.32 31.94 -9.45
CA GLY A 394 -7.13 32.23 -10.63
C GLY A 394 -8.40 33.04 -10.35
N LEU A 395 -8.87 33.16 -9.10
CA LEU A 395 -10.02 34.00 -8.77
C LEU A 395 -9.70 35.50 -8.86
N TYR A 396 -8.46 35.87 -8.56
CA TYR A 396 -7.94 37.24 -8.58
C TYR A 396 -7.54 37.70 -9.99
N LYS A 397 -7.45 36.76 -10.95
CA LYS A 397 -7.15 37.06 -12.35
C LYS A 397 -8.41 37.36 -13.16
N GLU A 398 -8.24 38.14 -14.23
CA GLU A 398 -9.29 38.47 -15.18
C GLU A 398 -9.50 37.34 -16.20
N PHE A 399 -10.15 36.26 -15.78
CA PHE A 399 -10.55 35.16 -16.65
C PHE A 399 -12.03 35.21 -17.03
N ILE A 400 -12.39 34.51 -18.10
CA ILE A 400 -13.79 34.35 -18.52
C ILE A 400 -14.44 33.26 -17.69
N TRP A 401 -15.20 33.66 -16.67
CA TRP A 401 -16.00 32.75 -15.85
C TRP A 401 -17.45 32.73 -16.31
N GLN A 402 -18.07 31.56 -16.31
CA GLN A 402 -19.54 31.51 -16.29
C GLN A 402 -20.00 32.09 -14.95
N ARG A 403 -20.87 33.12 -14.97
CA ARG A 403 -21.22 33.93 -13.78
C ARG A 403 -21.55 33.13 -12.52
N LYS A 404 -22.27 32.01 -12.66
CA LYS A 404 -22.64 31.15 -11.52
C LYS A 404 -21.43 30.41 -10.94
N ASN A 405 -20.47 29.99 -11.76
CA ASN A 405 -19.35 29.14 -11.34
C ASN A 405 -18.36 29.91 -10.45
N LYS A 406 -18.04 31.17 -10.79
CA LYS A 406 -17.18 32.01 -9.93
C LYS A 406 -17.78 32.20 -8.53
N LYS A 407 -19.12 32.31 -8.45
CA LYS A 407 -19.84 32.41 -7.17
C LYS A 407 -19.74 31.11 -6.37
N ILE A 408 -19.89 29.95 -7.02
CA ILE A 408 -19.77 28.62 -6.40
C ILE A 408 -18.40 28.45 -5.74
N ILE A 409 -17.31 28.74 -6.46
CA ILE A 409 -15.96 28.65 -5.88
C ILE A 409 -15.78 29.62 -4.69
N LYS A 410 -16.28 30.86 -4.81
CA LYS A 410 -16.26 31.82 -3.70
C LYS A 410 -17.06 31.37 -2.49
N ASN A 411 -18.15 30.63 -2.68
CA ASN A 411 -18.96 30.10 -1.58
C ASN A 411 -18.20 29.02 -0.82
N ILE A 412 -17.54 28.09 -1.52
CA ILE A 412 -16.72 27.02 -0.90
C ILE A 412 -15.77 27.62 0.14
N ILE A 413 -15.07 28.70 -0.22
CA ILE A 413 -14.09 29.36 0.66
C ILE A 413 -14.75 30.00 1.90
N LYS A 414 -16.00 30.45 1.78
CA LYS A 414 -16.74 31.11 2.87
C LYS A 414 -17.35 30.13 3.87
N HIS A 415 -17.57 28.88 3.47
CA HIS A 415 -18.13 27.88 4.37
C HIS A 415 -17.09 27.48 5.41
N ASN A 416 -17.53 27.33 6.66
CA ASN A 416 -16.73 26.82 7.78
C ASN A 416 -17.16 25.40 8.19
N ASN A 417 -18.20 24.85 7.55
CA ASN A 417 -18.72 23.53 7.84
C ASN A 417 -19.31 22.90 6.58
N ARG A 418 -19.03 21.60 6.40
CA ARG A 418 -19.49 20.80 5.27
C ARG A 418 -21.01 20.74 5.13
N TYR A 419 -21.76 20.86 6.24
CA TYR A 419 -23.23 20.86 6.21
C TYR A 419 -23.84 21.96 5.33
N TYR A 420 -23.11 23.06 5.12
CA TYR A 420 -23.57 24.18 4.31
C TYR A 420 -23.24 24.06 2.82
N LEU A 421 -22.51 23.01 2.42
CA LEU A 421 -22.18 22.80 1.01
C LEU A 421 -23.40 22.37 0.21
N THR A 422 -23.51 22.93 -0.99
CA THR A 422 -24.45 22.46 -2.00
C THR A 422 -23.91 21.21 -2.71
N SER A 423 -24.80 20.49 -3.40
CA SER A 423 -24.44 19.30 -4.19
C SER A 423 -23.36 19.57 -5.24
N ASP A 424 -23.35 20.76 -5.84
CA ASP A 424 -22.36 21.14 -6.85
C ASP A 424 -20.99 21.45 -6.21
N GLU A 425 -20.98 22.11 -5.05
CA GLU A 425 -19.75 22.41 -4.29
C GLU A 425 -19.09 21.13 -3.80
N GLU A 426 -19.88 20.20 -3.26
CA GLU A 426 -19.39 18.89 -2.82
C GLU A 426 -18.79 18.08 -3.98
N LYS A 427 -19.40 18.13 -5.17
CA LYS A 427 -18.87 17.48 -6.37
C LYS A 427 -17.52 18.05 -6.79
N ILE A 428 -17.35 19.37 -6.76
CA ILE A 428 -16.07 20.01 -7.11
C ILE A 428 -14.96 19.52 -6.16
N LEU A 429 -15.22 19.54 -4.85
CA LEU A 429 -14.26 19.08 -3.84
C LEU A 429 -13.92 17.60 -4.02
N SER A 430 -14.95 16.76 -4.16
CA SER A 430 -14.79 15.32 -4.34
C SER A 430 -14.06 14.97 -5.63
N SER A 431 -14.31 15.68 -6.74
CA SER A 431 -13.64 15.41 -8.01
C SER A 431 -12.18 15.86 -7.97
N LEU A 432 -11.89 17.00 -7.35
CA LEU A 432 -10.51 17.49 -7.27
C LEU A 432 -9.63 16.59 -6.39
N ILE A 433 -10.12 16.12 -5.24
CA ILE A 433 -9.36 15.20 -4.38
C ILE A 433 -9.17 13.84 -5.05
N ARG A 434 -10.14 13.36 -5.84
CA ARG A 434 -10.01 12.13 -6.63
C ARG A 434 -8.95 12.26 -7.72
N ILE A 435 -8.87 13.42 -8.38
CA ILE A 435 -7.84 13.70 -9.37
C ILE A 435 -6.46 13.69 -8.70
N ALA A 436 -6.29 14.38 -7.56
CA ALA A 436 -5.05 14.36 -6.80
C ALA A 436 -4.67 12.94 -6.34
N GLU A 437 -5.61 12.17 -5.76
CA GLU A 437 -5.39 10.77 -5.38
C GLU A 437 -4.95 9.93 -6.57
N ASN A 438 -5.58 10.09 -7.74
CA ASN A 438 -5.23 9.31 -8.91
C ASN A 438 -3.83 9.65 -9.46
N SER A 439 -3.42 10.92 -9.40
CA SER A 439 -2.06 11.32 -9.78
C SER A 439 -1.02 10.66 -8.89
N VAL A 440 -1.28 10.54 -7.58
CA VAL A 440 -0.40 9.80 -6.65
C VAL A 440 -0.46 8.29 -6.90
N ARG A 441 -1.63 7.72 -7.24
CA ARG A 441 -1.72 6.29 -7.58
C ARG A 441 -0.86 5.87 -8.77
N LYS A 442 -0.62 6.77 -9.73
CA LYS A 442 0.23 6.48 -10.91
C LYS A 442 1.70 6.26 -10.57
N ILE A 443 2.18 6.81 -9.45
CA ILE A 443 3.56 6.64 -9.01
C ILE A 443 3.72 5.45 -8.06
N MET A 444 2.61 4.86 -7.62
CA MET A 444 2.60 3.70 -6.74
C MET A 444 2.76 2.40 -7.54
N PRO A 445 3.63 1.47 -7.11
CA PRO A 445 3.69 0.14 -7.70
C PRO A 445 2.41 -0.64 -7.40
N ASN A 446 2.06 -1.54 -8.31
CA ASN A 446 1.00 -2.55 -8.14
C ASN A 446 -0.37 -1.99 -7.66
N THR A 447 -0.67 -0.73 -7.95
CA THR A 447 -1.87 -0.05 -7.44
C THR A 447 -2.89 0.22 -8.54
N GLN A 448 -4.16 -0.08 -8.26
CA GLN A 448 -5.24 0.18 -9.20
C GLN A 448 -5.47 1.69 -9.39
N LEU A 449 -5.47 2.13 -10.64
CA LEU A 449 -5.81 3.50 -11.03
C LEU A 449 -7.32 3.75 -10.92
N LEU A 450 -7.68 5.01 -10.64
CA LEU A 450 -9.06 5.47 -10.64
C LEU A 450 -9.46 5.97 -12.03
N ASP A 451 -10.69 5.66 -12.43
CA ASP A 451 -11.34 6.39 -13.52
C ASP A 451 -11.75 7.78 -13.00
N VAL A 452 -11.12 8.80 -13.59
CA VAL A 452 -11.30 10.22 -13.25
C VAL A 452 -11.83 11.03 -14.44
N ASP A 453 -12.30 10.40 -15.50
CA ASP A 453 -12.80 11.13 -16.68
C ASP A 453 -14.04 11.94 -16.37
N TYR A 454 -14.94 11.38 -15.56
CA TYR A 454 -16.10 12.10 -15.06
C TYR A 454 -15.70 13.27 -14.15
N ASP A 455 -14.70 13.05 -13.28
CA ASP A 455 -14.19 14.07 -12.36
C ASP A 455 -13.56 15.24 -13.13
N LYS A 456 -12.74 14.96 -14.14
CA LYS A 456 -12.18 15.99 -15.04
C LYS A 456 -13.27 16.77 -15.75
N LYS A 457 -14.31 16.11 -16.25
CA LYS A 457 -15.47 16.79 -16.88
C LYS A 457 -16.19 17.74 -15.90
N ILE A 458 -16.33 17.35 -14.63
CA ILE A 458 -16.87 18.22 -13.59
C ILE A 458 -15.98 19.44 -13.42
N ILE A 459 -14.68 19.26 -13.18
CA ILE A 459 -13.75 20.37 -12.98
C ILE A 459 -13.77 21.32 -14.18
N SER A 460 -13.76 20.78 -15.40
CA SER A 460 -13.80 21.57 -16.63
C SER A 460 -15.12 22.32 -16.85
N LYS A 461 -16.22 21.87 -16.26
CA LYS A 461 -17.51 22.57 -16.29
C LYS A 461 -17.49 23.82 -15.41
N TYR A 462 -16.78 23.79 -14.28
CA TYR A 462 -16.82 24.86 -13.27
C TYR A 462 -15.64 25.84 -13.37
N LEU A 463 -14.49 25.43 -13.90
CA LEU A 463 -13.29 26.27 -13.97
C LEU A 463 -13.03 26.81 -15.39
N PRO A 464 -12.45 28.02 -15.53
CA PRO A 464 -11.88 28.50 -16.79
C PRO A 464 -10.78 27.59 -17.32
N LYS A 465 -10.58 27.59 -18.65
CA LYS A 465 -9.58 26.74 -19.33
C LYS A 465 -8.16 27.00 -18.84
N GLU A 466 -7.84 28.25 -18.55
CA GLU A 466 -6.54 28.69 -18.07
C GLU A 466 -6.20 28.08 -16.71
N ILE A 467 -7.19 27.98 -15.81
CA ILE A 467 -7.02 27.34 -14.50
C ILE A 467 -6.87 25.83 -14.68
N ILE A 468 -7.65 25.21 -15.57
CA ILE A 468 -7.55 23.77 -15.86
C ILE A 468 -6.15 23.45 -16.37
N SER A 469 -5.63 24.21 -17.34
CA SER A 469 -4.28 24.01 -17.86
C SER A 469 -3.22 24.21 -16.78
N ALA A 470 -3.41 25.15 -15.85
CA ALA A 470 -2.49 25.32 -14.72
C ALA A 470 -2.54 24.14 -13.74
N ILE A 471 -3.73 23.58 -13.46
CA ILE A 471 -3.91 22.36 -12.66
C ILE A 471 -3.21 21.17 -13.33
N GLU A 472 -3.42 20.98 -14.63
CA GLU A 472 -2.78 19.91 -15.40
C GLU A 472 -1.25 20.05 -15.40
N ALA A 473 -0.74 21.27 -15.55
CA ALA A 473 0.69 21.54 -15.41
C ALA A 473 1.21 21.19 -14.02
N LYS A 474 0.49 21.56 -12.95
CA LYS A 474 0.87 21.21 -11.56
C LYS A 474 0.93 19.70 -11.35
N ILE A 475 -0.05 18.95 -11.87
CA ILE A 475 -0.06 17.49 -11.82
C ILE A 475 1.13 16.92 -12.60
N TYR A 476 1.40 17.43 -13.80
CA TYR A 476 2.54 17.00 -14.61
C TYR A 476 3.88 17.24 -13.90
N TYR A 477 4.09 18.42 -13.33
CA TYR A 477 5.31 18.73 -12.58
C TYR A 477 5.44 17.87 -11.33
N PHE A 478 4.34 17.63 -10.61
CA PHE A 478 4.33 16.69 -9.49
C PHE A 478 4.81 15.31 -9.94
N GLU A 479 4.18 14.73 -10.96
CA GLU A 479 4.55 13.39 -11.48
C GLU A 479 6.02 13.32 -11.93
N LYS A 480 6.57 14.42 -12.47
CA LYS A 480 7.98 14.51 -12.88
C LYS A 480 8.96 14.76 -11.73
N SER A 481 8.51 15.37 -10.64
CA SER A 481 9.35 15.67 -9.48
C SER A 481 9.65 14.44 -8.62
N ILE A 482 8.84 13.37 -8.77
CA ILE A 482 9.00 12.13 -8.01
C ILE A 482 10.28 11.42 -8.43
N GLY A 483 11.27 11.48 -7.55
CA GLY A 483 12.58 10.87 -7.75
C GLY A 483 12.64 9.42 -7.29
N TYR A 484 13.87 8.90 -7.29
CA TYR A 484 14.17 7.58 -6.74
C TYR A 484 13.85 7.50 -5.24
N ALA A 485 14.32 8.46 -4.45
CA ALA A 485 14.13 8.49 -3.00
C ALA A 485 12.64 8.47 -2.62
N ASP A 486 11.81 9.27 -3.29
CA ASP A 486 10.36 9.30 -3.05
C ASP A 486 9.69 7.96 -3.29
N LYS A 487 10.06 7.28 -4.39
CA LYS A 487 9.50 5.96 -4.72
C LYS A 487 9.92 4.91 -3.70
N LYS A 488 11.16 5.01 -3.20
CA LYS A 488 11.69 4.11 -2.18
C LYS A 488 10.94 4.28 -0.87
N GLU A 489 10.78 5.52 -0.39
CA GLU A 489 9.98 5.83 0.80
C GLU A 489 8.55 5.30 0.69
N ILE A 490 7.90 5.50 -0.47
CA ILE A 490 6.55 4.99 -0.72
C ILE A 490 6.52 3.47 -0.61
N LEU A 491 7.49 2.79 -1.22
CA LEU A 491 7.54 1.34 -1.26
C LEU A 491 7.81 0.74 0.11
N GLU A 492 8.75 1.31 0.88
CA GLU A 492 9.04 0.92 2.25
C GLU A 492 7.81 1.06 3.15
N ASP A 493 7.08 2.18 3.06
CA ASP A 493 5.84 2.40 3.81
C ASP A 493 4.76 1.37 3.40
N MET A 494 4.65 1.06 2.10
CA MET A 494 3.71 0.04 1.60
C MET A 494 4.05 -1.38 2.09
N ILE A 495 5.33 -1.76 2.11
CA ILE A 495 5.80 -3.06 2.61
C ILE A 495 5.60 -3.15 4.11
N SER A 496 5.90 -2.09 4.87
CA SER A 496 5.70 -2.06 6.33
C SER A 496 4.24 -2.36 6.71
N LEU A 497 3.28 -1.88 5.92
CA LEU A 497 1.85 -2.11 6.13
C LEU A 497 1.38 -3.48 5.65
N ASN A 498 2.01 -4.04 4.61
CA ASN A 498 1.69 -5.37 4.09
C ASN A 498 2.96 -6.20 3.82
N PRO A 499 3.64 -6.72 4.86
CA PRO A 499 4.94 -7.39 4.71
C PRO A 499 4.91 -8.66 3.85
N ASN A 500 3.72 -9.26 3.67
CA ASN A 500 3.55 -10.50 2.90
C ASN A 500 3.22 -10.25 1.42
N ASP A 501 3.15 -8.99 0.96
CA ASP A 501 2.90 -8.68 -0.45
C ASP A 501 4.17 -8.86 -1.28
N TRP A 502 4.34 -10.08 -1.80
CA TRP A 502 5.47 -10.47 -2.62
C TRP A 502 5.68 -9.59 -3.87
N LYS A 503 4.62 -8.92 -4.39
CA LYS A 503 4.78 -8.05 -5.56
C LYS A 503 5.51 -6.76 -5.22
N LEU A 504 5.30 -6.24 -4.01
CA LEU A 504 6.03 -5.07 -3.52
C LEU A 504 7.50 -5.40 -3.28
N LYS A 505 7.79 -6.61 -2.77
CA LYS A 505 9.16 -7.11 -2.61
C LYS A 505 9.92 -7.24 -3.94
N VAL A 506 9.24 -7.72 -4.99
CA VAL A 506 9.81 -7.76 -6.34
C VAL A 506 10.16 -6.35 -6.83
N GLU A 507 9.24 -5.40 -6.69
CA GLU A 507 9.48 -4.00 -7.07
C GLU A 507 10.64 -3.38 -6.27
N GLU A 508 10.79 -3.75 -5.00
CA GLU A 508 11.88 -3.24 -4.16
C GLU A 508 13.23 -3.73 -4.66
N ILE A 509 13.35 -5.03 -4.95
CA ILE A 509 14.56 -5.62 -5.52
C ILE A 509 14.87 -5.00 -6.88
N LEU A 510 13.90 -4.93 -7.80
CA LEU A 510 14.10 -4.39 -9.15
C LEU A 510 14.41 -2.89 -9.16
N MET A 511 14.03 -2.17 -8.10
CA MET A 511 14.34 -0.76 -7.94
C MET A 511 15.78 -0.54 -7.43
N LEU A 512 16.39 -1.51 -6.77
CA LEU A 512 17.78 -1.39 -6.31
C LEU A 512 18.76 -1.44 -7.50
N ARG A 513 19.92 -0.80 -7.33
CA ARG A 513 21.01 -0.81 -8.32
C ARG A 513 22.24 -1.45 -7.70
N GLN A 514 23.17 -1.88 -8.56
CA GLN A 514 24.41 -2.57 -8.16
C GLN A 514 24.08 -3.84 -7.36
N ASP A 515 24.87 -4.22 -6.36
CA ASP A 515 24.69 -5.46 -5.60
C ASP A 515 23.60 -5.37 -4.51
N GLY A 516 22.91 -4.23 -4.36
CA GLY A 516 21.82 -4.09 -3.39
C GLY A 516 20.58 -4.93 -3.72
N ASP A 517 20.36 -5.25 -5.00
CA ASP A 517 19.29 -6.16 -5.44
C ASP A 517 19.52 -7.61 -4.94
N ILE A 518 20.77 -8.05 -4.96
CA ILE A 518 21.24 -9.36 -4.47
C ILE A 518 21.08 -9.44 -2.96
N GLU A 519 21.57 -8.44 -2.21
CA GLU A 519 21.43 -8.40 -0.74
C GLU A 519 19.96 -8.52 -0.33
N LYS A 520 19.08 -7.76 -0.98
CA LYS A 520 17.64 -7.78 -0.67
C LYS A 520 16.96 -9.09 -1.08
N LEU A 521 17.39 -9.72 -2.18
CA LEU A 521 16.92 -11.06 -2.55
C LEU A 521 17.31 -12.11 -1.51
N ILE A 522 18.54 -12.04 -0.99
CA ILE A 522 19.03 -12.93 0.07
C ILE A 522 18.20 -12.73 1.34
N GLU A 523 17.92 -11.49 1.75
CA GLU A 523 17.04 -11.19 2.88
C GLU A 523 15.65 -11.82 2.72
N TYR A 524 15.11 -11.83 1.50
CA TYR A 524 13.82 -12.44 1.18
C TYR A 524 13.86 -13.94 0.88
N SER A 525 15.01 -14.61 1.04
CA SER A 525 15.13 -16.06 0.81
C SER A 525 14.29 -16.90 1.77
N GLU A 526 14.04 -16.40 2.99
CA GLU A 526 13.20 -17.05 4.00
C GLU A 526 11.70 -16.74 3.83
N ASP A 527 11.29 -15.92 2.86
CA ASP A 527 9.88 -15.59 2.64
C ASP A 527 9.09 -16.78 2.07
N ASP A 528 7.89 -17.04 2.62
CA ASP A 528 6.97 -18.08 2.13
C ASP A 528 6.65 -17.97 0.62
N ASN A 529 6.74 -16.77 0.05
CA ASN A 529 6.51 -16.49 -1.36
C ASN A 529 7.80 -16.30 -2.17
N PHE A 530 8.97 -16.65 -1.65
CA PHE A 530 10.27 -16.50 -2.31
C PHE A 530 10.26 -17.00 -3.75
N ILE A 531 9.71 -18.20 -4.01
CA ILE A 531 9.58 -18.76 -5.36
C ILE A 531 8.84 -17.81 -6.31
N LYS A 532 7.76 -17.15 -5.85
CA LYS A 532 7.00 -16.20 -6.68
C LYS A 532 7.82 -14.93 -6.94
N ILE A 533 8.55 -14.47 -5.95
CA ILE A 533 9.46 -13.32 -6.05
C ILE A 533 10.52 -13.62 -7.11
N ALA A 534 11.27 -14.71 -6.95
CA ALA A 534 12.34 -15.13 -7.85
C ALA A 534 11.83 -15.37 -9.29
N LYS A 535 10.70 -16.09 -9.46
CA LYS A 535 10.09 -16.30 -10.79
C LYS A 535 9.69 -15.00 -11.48
N ASN A 536 9.28 -13.97 -10.73
CA ASN A 536 8.91 -12.70 -11.33
C ASN A 536 10.15 -11.89 -11.71
N ILE A 537 11.16 -11.85 -10.84
CA ILE A 537 12.45 -11.22 -11.14
C ILE A 537 13.10 -11.82 -12.39
N ILE A 538 13.04 -13.15 -12.56
CA ILE A 538 13.55 -13.84 -13.77
C ILE A 538 12.88 -13.33 -15.07
N ARG A 539 11.65 -12.83 -14.99
CA ARG A 539 10.91 -12.34 -16.17
C ARG A 539 11.19 -10.89 -16.50
N GLU A 540 11.60 -10.09 -15.52
CA GLU A 540 11.67 -8.63 -15.62
C GLU A 540 13.10 -8.08 -15.54
N SER A 541 14.04 -8.82 -14.95
CA SER A 541 15.44 -8.39 -14.79
C SER A 541 16.33 -8.81 -15.95
N GLU A 542 17.29 -7.95 -16.28
CA GLU A 542 18.39 -8.22 -17.22
C GLU A 542 19.72 -8.50 -16.48
N ASN A 543 19.77 -8.33 -15.15
CA ASN A 543 20.99 -8.53 -14.36
C ASN A 543 21.34 -10.03 -14.27
N GLU A 544 22.34 -10.48 -15.02
CA GLU A 544 22.78 -11.89 -15.05
C GLU A 544 23.10 -12.45 -13.67
N LYS A 545 23.70 -11.66 -12.75
CA LYS A 545 24.02 -12.13 -11.39
C LYS A 545 22.74 -12.43 -10.60
N LEU A 546 21.79 -11.50 -10.64
CA LEU A 546 20.50 -11.64 -9.96
C LEU A 546 19.68 -12.79 -10.56
N LEU A 547 19.70 -12.92 -11.89
CA LEU A 547 19.05 -14.02 -12.61
C LEU A 547 19.62 -15.38 -12.19
N LEU A 548 20.94 -15.51 -12.12
CA LEU A 548 21.62 -16.73 -11.72
C LEU A 548 21.22 -17.16 -10.29
N LEU A 549 21.21 -16.22 -9.35
CA LEU A 549 20.81 -16.48 -7.98
C LEU A 549 19.32 -16.85 -7.86
N CYS A 550 18.44 -16.18 -8.62
CA CYS A 550 17.02 -16.53 -8.69
C CYS A 550 16.78 -17.92 -9.30
N LEU A 551 17.52 -18.29 -10.35
CA LEU A 551 17.41 -19.60 -11.00
C LEU A 551 17.81 -20.71 -10.03
N TYR A 552 18.94 -20.53 -9.33
CA TYR A 552 19.38 -21.45 -8.27
C TYR A 552 18.30 -21.59 -7.19
N GLY A 553 17.82 -20.48 -6.62
CA GLY A 553 16.83 -20.51 -5.53
C GLY A 553 15.47 -21.12 -5.92
N VAL A 554 15.08 -21.02 -7.20
CA VAL A 554 13.90 -21.75 -7.69
C VAL A 554 14.19 -23.23 -7.80
N GLU A 555 15.34 -23.60 -8.37
CA GLU A 555 15.71 -25.00 -8.61
C GLU A 555 15.93 -25.82 -7.34
N THR A 556 16.38 -25.19 -6.25
CA THR A 556 16.47 -25.81 -4.92
C THR A 556 15.13 -26.23 -4.33
N HIS A 557 14.02 -25.68 -4.82
CA HIS A 557 12.67 -25.96 -4.30
C HIS A 557 11.76 -26.68 -5.30
N GLU A 558 11.90 -26.39 -6.60
CA GLU A 558 11.11 -27.02 -7.66
C GLU A 558 11.89 -27.11 -8.96
N LYS A 559 11.50 -28.02 -9.86
CA LYS A 559 12.16 -28.16 -11.15
C LYS A 559 11.96 -26.92 -12.03
N LEU A 560 13.06 -26.42 -12.62
CA LEU A 560 13.00 -25.30 -13.57
C LEU A 560 12.15 -25.63 -14.81
N SER A 561 11.48 -24.60 -15.33
CA SER A 561 10.79 -24.69 -16.62
C SER A 561 11.79 -24.80 -17.77
N GLN A 562 11.38 -25.37 -18.91
CA GLN A 562 12.26 -25.50 -20.08
C GLN A 562 12.85 -24.16 -20.55
N LYS A 563 12.11 -23.06 -20.39
CA LYS A 563 12.62 -21.71 -20.68
C LYS A 563 13.73 -21.30 -19.72
N ASN A 564 13.53 -21.51 -18.42
CA ASN A 564 14.47 -21.13 -17.38
C ASN A 564 15.73 -22.00 -17.40
N SER A 565 15.61 -23.31 -17.70
CA SER A 565 16.76 -24.19 -17.89
C SER A 565 17.61 -23.77 -19.10
N LYS A 566 16.97 -23.33 -20.19
CA LYS A 566 17.72 -22.76 -21.34
C LYS A 566 18.48 -21.49 -20.95
N LEU A 567 17.85 -20.61 -20.16
CA LEU A 567 18.50 -19.40 -19.67
C LEU A 567 19.69 -19.73 -18.76
N LEU A 568 19.53 -20.68 -17.84
CA LEU A 568 20.62 -21.16 -16.99
C LEU A 568 21.82 -21.67 -17.81
N ASN A 569 21.55 -22.52 -18.81
CA ASN A 569 22.57 -23.08 -19.70
C ASN A 569 23.26 -22.02 -20.59
N GLN A 570 22.67 -20.83 -20.75
CA GLN A 570 23.31 -19.69 -21.42
C GLN A 570 24.24 -18.92 -20.47
N ILE A 571 23.96 -18.92 -19.17
CA ILE A 571 24.73 -18.20 -18.16
C ILE A 571 25.91 -19.05 -17.66
N ILE A 572 25.70 -20.35 -17.41
CA ILE A 572 26.71 -21.28 -16.89
C ILE A 572 27.49 -21.92 -18.05
N ASN A 573 28.79 -22.17 -17.85
CA ASN A 573 29.58 -22.91 -18.83
C ASN A 573 29.11 -24.37 -18.91
N PRO A 574 28.87 -24.94 -20.12
CA PRO A 574 28.41 -26.32 -20.27
C PRO A 574 29.30 -27.37 -19.57
N ASN A 575 30.60 -27.13 -19.44
CA ASN A 575 31.53 -28.04 -18.77
C ASN A 575 31.45 -28.01 -17.23
N ASN A 576 30.73 -27.05 -16.65
CA ASN A 576 30.61 -26.85 -15.21
C ASN A 576 29.19 -27.20 -14.68
N MET A 577 28.31 -27.76 -15.51
CA MET A 577 26.94 -28.10 -15.12
C MET A 577 26.90 -29.18 -14.02
N ASP A 578 27.80 -30.16 -14.05
CA ASP A 578 27.90 -31.19 -13.00
C ASP A 578 28.17 -30.54 -11.62
N MET A 579 29.05 -29.52 -11.57
CA MET A 579 29.32 -28.77 -10.34
C MET A 579 28.12 -27.94 -9.86
N TYR A 580 27.27 -27.48 -10.78
CA TYR A 580 26.04 -26.79 -10.43
C TYR A 580 25.02 -27.76 -9.83
N GLU A 581 24.90 -28.98 -10.38
CA GLU A 581 24.05 -30.04 -9.83
C GLU A 581 24.48 -30.41 -8.40
N ASP A 582 25.80 -30.52 -8.14
CA ASP A 582 26.34 -30.74 -6.79
C ASP A 582 25.89 -29.64 -5.80
N LEU A 583 25.88 -28.37 -6.22
CA LEU A 583 25.43 -27.24 -5.38
C LEU A 583 23.92 -27.28 -5.10
N ILE A 584 23.11 -27.77 -6.04
CA ILE A 584 21.67 -27.96 -5.84
C ILE A 584 21.41 -29.12 -4.87
N GLU A 585 22.15 -30.23 -4.98
CA GLU A 585 22.05 -31.36 -4.05
C GLU A 585 22.46 -30.97 -2.62
N ALA A 586 23.51 -30.14 -2.49
CA ALA A 586 23.97 -29.62 -1.20
C ALA A 586 22.93 -28.68 -0.52
N LYS A 587 22.01 -28.10 -1.29
CA LYS A 587 20.99 -27.14 -0.82
C LYS A 587 21.58 -26.02 0.05
N GLU A 588 22.68 -25.42 -0.42
CA GLU A 588 23.29 -24.28 0.25
C GLU A 588 22.29 -23.10 0.32
N THR A 589 22.28 -22.39 1.44
CA THR A 589 21.42 -21.21 1.62
C THR A 589 21.87 -20.06 0.73
N LEU A 590 20.93 -19.26 0.23
CA LEU A 590 21.24 -18.08 -0.56
C LEU A 590 22.12 -17.12 0.26
N SER A 591 23.28 -16.80 -0.30
CA SER A 591 24.29 -15.94 0.33
C SER A 591 25.18 -15.31 -0.74
N THR A 592 25.95 -14.30 -0.36
CA THR A 592 26.96 -13.68 -1.23
C THR A 592 28.07 -14.68 -1.59
N GLU A 593 28.47 -15.53 -0.64
CA GLU A 593 29.46 -16.60 -0.85
C GLU A 593 28.98 -17.61 -1.90
N LEU A 594 27.71 -18.02 -1.84
CA LEU A 594 27.12 -18.89 -2.85
C LEU A 594 27.09 -18.21 -4.22
N LEU A 595 26.76 -16.91 -4.28
CA LEU A 595 26.79 -16.18 -5.53
C LEU A 595 28.20 -16.17 -6.15
N GLU A 596 29.25 -15.99 -5.35
CA GLU A 596 30.63 -16.08 -5.84
C GLU A 596 30.94 -17.47 -6.42
N LYS A 597 30.56 -18.55 -5.73
CA LYS A 597 30.67 -19.93 -6.24
C LYS A 597 29.94 -20.09 -7.58
N LEU A 598 28.71 -19.59 -7.68
CA LEU A 598 27.91 -19.65 -8.91
C LEU A 598 28.56 -18.86 -10.06
N LEU A 599 29.16 -17.70 -9.77
CA LEU A 599 29.87 -16.89 -10.75
C LEU A 599 31.16 -17.56 -11.25
N GLU A 600 31.84 -18.38 -10.44
CA GLU A 600 32.97 -19.18 -10.91
C GLU A 600 32.56 -20.21 -11.97
N LEU A 601 31.34 -20.75 -11.89
CA LEU A 601 30.83 -21.74 -12.85
C LEU A 601 30.61 -21.16 -14.25
N ARG A 602 30.58 -19.82 -14.38
CA ARG A 602 30.58 -19.15 -15.69
C ARG A 602 31.92 -19.28 -16.41
N LYS A 603 33.04 -19.40 -15.69
CA LYS A 603 34.39 -19.42 -16.26
C LYS A 603 34.72 -20.81 -16.80
N ALA A 604 35.34 -20.89 -17.98
CA ALA A 604 35.87 -22.15 -18.49
C ALA A 604 37.02 -22.63 -17.59
N LYS A 605 36.81 -23.68 -16.80
CA LYS A 605 37.89 -24.32 -16.05
C LYS A 605 38.77 -25.10 -17.02
N ARG A 606 40.08 -24.82 -17.05
CA ARG A 606 41.05 -25.62 -17.81
C ARG A 606 41.06 -27.02 -17.23
N LYS A 607 40.67 -28.04 -18.01
CA LYS A 607 40.82 -29.44 -17.61
C LYS A 607 42.32 -29.71 -17.39
N LYS A 608 42.74 -30.08 -16.17
CA LYS A 608 44.02 -30.76 -15.98
C LYS A 608 43.87 -32.13 -16.65
N ILE A 609 44.55 -32.33 -17.78
CA ILE A 609 44.64 -33.63 -18.41
C ILE A 609 45.58 -34.48 -17.54
N GLU A 610 45.05 -35.43 -16.78
CA GLU A 610 45.87 -36.51 -16.23
C GLU A 610 46.17 -37.50 -17.37
N LEU A 611 47.40 -37.42 -17.88
CA LEU A 611 47.93 -38.38 -18.85
C LEU A 611 48.04 -39.75 -18.18
N ASN A 612 47.30 -40.73 -18.70
CA ASN A 612 47.45 -42.12 -18.30
C ASN A 612 48.81 -42.65 -18.82
N MET A 613 49.78 -42.73 -17.91
CA MET A 613 51.16 -43.09 -18.24
C MET A 613 51.30 -44.53 -18.78
N GLU A 614 50.41 -45.46 -18.41
CA GLU A 614 50.40 -46.81 -18.98
C GLU A 614 50.01 -46.80 -20.46
N LYS A 615 49.00 -46.00 -20.84
CA LYS A 615 48.64 -45.83 -22.27
C LYS A 615 49.75 -45.15 -23.05
N VAL A 616 50.45 -44.18 -22.43
CA VAL A 616 51.62 -43.54 -23.05
C VAL A 616 52.74 -44.56 -23.27
N GLU A 617 52.99 -45.48 -22.34
CA GLU A 617 53.96 -46.57 -22.53
C GLU A 617 53.54 -47.56 -23.62
N ILE A 618 52.26 -47.90 -23.71
CA ILE A 618 51.73 -48.77 -24.76
C ILE A 618 51.89 -48.09 -26.13
N SER A 619 51.52 -46.83 -26.26
CA SER A 619 51.72 -46.07 -27.50
C SER A 619 53.20 -45.90 -27.86
N LYS A 620 54.11 -45.75 -26.88
CA LYS A 620 55.56 -45.79 -27.13
C LYS A 620 56.02 -47.14 -27.67
N LYS A 621 55.51 -48.25 -27.11
CA LYS A 621 55.83 -49.60 -27.59
C LYS A 621 55.27 -49.86 -28.99
N GLU A 622 54.06 -49.41 -29.29
CA GLU A 622 53.46 -49.52 -30.63
C GLU A 622 54.16 -48.65 -31.66
N LEU A 623 54.57 -47.43 -31.27
CA LEU A 623 55.38 -46.56 -32.12
C LEU A 623 56.74 -47.19 -32.41
N ASN A 624 57.42 -47.73 -31.40
CA ASN A 624 58.70 -48.43 -31.59
C ASN A 624 58.54 -49.64 -32.52
N LYS A 625 57.49 -50.45 -32.35
CA LYS A 625 57.17 -51.55 -33.28
C LYS A 625 56.95 -51.05 -34.71
N THR A 626 56.26 -49.92 -34.87
CA THR A 626 56.01 -49.32 -36.19
C THR A 626 57.30 -48.78 -36.82
N VAL A 627 58.18 -48.19 -36.00
CA VAL A 627 59.51 -47.72 -36.41
C VAL A 627 60.41 -48.90 -36.79
N ASP A 628 60.34 -50.01 -36.05
CA ASP A 628 61.10 -51.22 -36.35
C ASP A 628 60.62 -51.87 -37.66
N ILE A 629 59.30 -51.92 -37.89
CA ILE A 629 58.72 -52.35 -39.17
C ILE A 629 59.17 -51.44 -40.32
N LEU A 630 59.24 -50.12 -40.11
CA LEU A 630 59.72 -49.16 -41.11
C LEU A 630 61.22 -49.31 -41.40
N LYS A 631 62.04 -49.58 -40.39
CA LYS A 631 63.48 -49.89 -40.55
C LYS A 631 63.69 -51.19 -41.32
N GLU A 632 62.87 -52.20 -41.07
CA GLU A 632 62.88 -53.47 -41.81
C GLU A 632 62.43 -53.30 -43.27
N TYR A 633 61.58 -52.31 -43.55
CA TYR A 633 61.07 -52.03 -44.90
C TYR A 633 62.00 -51.15 -45.76
N ILE A 634 62.83 -50.30 -45.14
CA ILE A 634 63.67 -49.32 -45.86
C ILE A 634 65.11 -49.83 -46.10
N GLY A 635 65.55 -50.88 -45.40
CA GLY A 635 66.91 -51.42 -45.54
C GLY A 635 67.95 -50.52 -44.88
N GLU A 636 69.00 -51.13 -44.32
CA GLU A 636 70.08 -50.43 -43.62
C GLU A 636 70.91 -49.58 -44.59
N GLU A 637 70.67 -48.27 -44.62
CA GLU A 637 71.67 -47.30 -45.07
C GLU A 637 72.53 -46.84 -43.89
N SER A 638 73.84 -46.78 -44.15
CA SER A 638 74.96 -46.71 -43.20
C SER A 638 74.86 -45.61 -42.12
N GLU A 639 75.29 -45.99 -40.92
CA GLU A 639 75.16 -45.28 -39.63
C GLU A 639 75.83 -43.89 -39.52
N GLU A 640 76.53 -43.35 -40.54
CA GLU A 640 77.32 -42.12 -40.37
C GLU A 640 76.57 -40.80 -40.65
N GLU A 641 75.36 -40.80 -41.22
CA GLU A 641 74.58 -39.56 -41.44
C GLU A 641 73.47 -39.30 -40.40
N SER A 642 73.18 -40.25 -39.52
CA SER A 642 72.04 -40.16 -38.58
C SER A 642 72.33 -39.43 -37.26
N GLU A 643 73.60 -39.34 -36.83
CA GLU A 643 73.96 -38.74 -35.54
C GLU A 643 73.98 -37.19 -35.56
N ASN A 644 74.24 -36.56 -36.70
CA ASN A 644 74.33 -35.09 -36.77
C ASN A 644 72.96 -34.38 -36.85
N ILE A 645 71.91 -35.06 -37.35
CA ILE A 645 70.57 -34.47 -37.49
C ILE A 645 69.79 -34.54 -36.17
N ASN A 646 70.01 -35.57 -35.36
CA ASN A 646 69.28 -35.75 -34.10
C ASN A 646 69.75 -34.83 -32.96
N ASN A 647 71.06 -34.53 -32.89
CA ASN A 647 71.60 -33.67 -31.83
C ASN A 647 71.17 -32.20 -31.97
N ASN A 648 71.02 -31.67 -33.20
CA ASN A 648 70.53 -30.30 -33.41
C ASN A 648 69.01 -30.15 -33.17
N ARG A 649 68.21 -31.19 -33.41
CA ARG A 649 66.76 -31.14 -33.14
C ARG A 649 66.42 -31.25 -31.66
N LEU A 650 67.19 -32.00 -30.87
CA LEU A 650 66.97 -32.07 -29.41
C LEU A 650 67.34 -30.77 -28.68
N ALA A 651 68.35 -30.04 -29.15
CA ALA A 651 68.75 -28.75 -28.55
C ALA A 651 67.64 -27.68 -28.69
N ILE A 652 66.99 -27.61 -29.87
CA ILE A 652 65.91 -26.65 -30.15
C ILE A 652 64.65 -26.96 -29.32
N ILE A 653 64.35 -28.24 -29.07
CA ILE A 653 63.18 -28.66 -28.27
C ILE A 653 63.40 -28.38 -26.77
N LEU A 654 64.65 -28.45 -26.29
CA LEU A 654 64.99 -28.18 -24.88
C LEU A 654 65.05 -26.68 -24.55
N GLU A 655 65.42 -25.82 -25.51
CA GLU A 655 65.35 -24.36 -25.33
C GLU A 655 63.91 -23.83 -25.29
N ASN A 656 63.02 -24.37 -26.13
CA ASN A 656 61.62 -23.94 -26.15
C ASN A 656 60.83 -24.33 -24.89
N ASN A 657 61.27 -25.37 -24.16
CA ASN A 657 60.62 -25.84 -22.93
C ASN A 657 61.10 -25.14 -21.64
N LYS A 658 62.11 -24.25 -21.71
CA LYS A 658 62.57 -23.45 -20.56
C LYS A 658 61.83 -22.12 -20.36
N ASN A 659 61.02 -21.68 -21.33
CA ASN A 659 60.36 -20.37 -21.31
C ASN A 659 58.90 -20.39 -20.83
N THR A 660 58.48 -21.42 -20.11
CA THR A 660 57.11 -21.52 -19.56
C THR A 660 57.12 -21.85 -18.07
N GLU A 661 57.80 -21.03 -17.28
CA GLU A 661 57.44 -20.78 -15.88
C GLU A 661 56.66 -19.46 -15.83
N ILE A 662 55.36 -19.52 -15.54
CA ILE A 662 54.54 -18.33 -15.26
C ILE A 662 54.42 -18.24 -13.73
N ASN A 663 55.11 -17.26 -13.14
CA ASN A 663 54.75 -16.69 -11.85
C ASN A 663 54.01 -15.37 -12.08
N GLU A 664 52.81 -15.30 -11.50
CA GLU A 664 52.19 -14.18 -10.79
C GLU A 664 52.64 -12.76 -11.16
N THR A 665 51.73 -11.92 -11.66
CA THR A 665 51.11 -10.84 -10.85
C THR A 665 50.09 -10.03 -11.65
N GLU A 666 49.16 -9.48 -10.88
CA GLU A 666 48.16 -8.45 -11.17
C GLU A 666 48.59 -7.40 -12.22
N ASN A 667 47.65 -7.02 -13.09
CA ASN A 667 47.66 -5.70 -13.74
C ASN A 667 46.32 -5.02 -13.47
N GLU A 668 46.39 -3.94 -12.71
CA GLU A 668 45.46 -2.82 -12.75
C GLU A 668 45.44 -2.22 -14.17
N ILE A 669 44.27 -1.71 -14.56
CA ILE A 669 44.03 -0.96 -15.79
C ILE A 669 44.08 0.53 -15.44
N GLU A 670 44.90 1.31 -16.15
CA GLU A 670 44.64 2.72 -16.50
C GLU A 670 45.15 2.90 -17.94
N GLU A 671 44.24 3.00 -18.91
CA GLU A 671 43.71 4.23 -19.55
C GLU A 671 44.64 4.85 -20.61
N ASP A 672 44.02 5.03 -21.79
CA ASP A 672 44.31 5.95 -22.88
C ASP A 672 45.70 5.94 -23.56
N GLU A 673 45.73 5.57 -24.85
CA GLU A 673 45.91 6.56 -25.92
C GLU A 673 45.71 5.97 -27.34
N LYS A 674 44.81 6.64 -28.06
CA LYS A 674 44.82 6.97 -29.50
C LYS A 674 45.40 5.97 -30.51
N VAL A 675 44.45 5.48 -31.31
CA VAL A 675 44.56 5.23 -32.75
C VAL A 675 45.55 6.18 -33.45
N ASP A 676 46.52 5.59 -34.15
CA ASP A 676 47.08 6.16 -35.37
C ASP A 676 47.20 5.03 -36.40
N ILE A 677 46.31 5.09 -37.39
CA ILE A 677 46.35 4.29 -38.60
C ILE A 677 47.44 4.88 -39.49
N LYS A 678 48.38 4.04 -39.94
CA LYS A 678 49.17 4.29 -41.14
C LYS A 678 49.00 3.10 -42.07
N ASP A 679 48.27 3.37 -43.15
CA ASP A 679 48.32 2.60 -44.39
C ASP A 679 49.78 2.54 -44.88
N ASP A 680 50.28 1.34 -45.14
CA ASP A 680 51.31 1.15 -46.15
C ASP A 680 51.07 -0.19 -46.86
N ASP A 681 50.85 -0.08 -48.17
CA ASP A 681 50.60 -1.15 -49.12
C ASP A 681 51.81 -2.09 -49.24
N GLN A 682 51.66 -3.33 -48.77
CA GLN A 682 52.37 -4.49 -49.32
C GLN A 682 51.39 -5.68 -49.39
N LYS A 683 50.77 -5.89 -50.55
CA LYS A 683 50.07 -7.14 -50.89
C LYS A 683 51.11 -8.27 -50.88
N GLU A 684 51.12 -9.08 -49.83
CA GLU A 684 51.83 -10.36 -49.81
C GLU A 684 51.07 -11.35 -50.71
N ASN A 685 51.77 -11.93 -51.69
CA ASN A 685 51.22 -12.98 -52.56
C ASN A 685 50.78 -14.19 -51.72
N LEU A 686 49.53 -14.61 -51.85
CA LEU A 686 49.01 -15.82 -51.20
C LEU A 686 49.83 -17.05 -51.65
N LYS A 687 50.43 -17.76 -50.70
CA LYS A 687 51.30 -18.92 -50.91
C LYS A 687 50.58 -20.09 -51.59
N TYR A 688 49.27 -20.23 -51.35
CA TYR A 688 48.45 -21.30 -51.94
C TYR A 688 47.49 -20.82 -53.03
N ILE A 689 47.78 -19.68 -53.68
CA ILE A 689 46.89 -19.07 -54.69
C ILE A 689 46.53 -20.01 -55.85
N ASP A 690 47.48 -20.84 -56.31
CA ASP A 690 47.24 -21.79 -57.41
C ASP A 690 46.22 -22.88 -57.03
N PHE A 691 46.21 -23.29 -55.75
CA PHE A 691 45.24 -24.24 -55.23
C PHE A 691 43.85 -23.59 -55.08
N LEU A 692 43.79 -22.33 -54.67
CA LEU A 692 42.54 -21.57 -54.58
C LEU A 692 41.94 -21.32 -55.97
N LYS A 693 42.75 -20.96 -56.97
CA LYS A 693 42.33 -20.87 -58.40
C LYS A 693 41.74 -22.20 -58.88
N LEU A 694 42.41 -23.32 -58.58
CA LEU A 694 41.93 -24.65 -58.96
C LEU A 694 40.56 -24.98 -58.35
N ILE A 695 40.31 -24.66 -57.08
CA ILE A 695 39.01 -24.91 -56.43
C ILE A 695 37.94 -23.95 -56.97
N VAL A 696 38.28 -22.67 -57.19
CA VAL A 696 37.35 -21.69 -57.79
C VAL A 696 36.91 -22.11 -59.19
N ASP A 697 37.82 -22.64 -60.02
CA ASP A 697 37.54 -23.04 -61.40
C ASP A 697 36.77 -24.36 -61.49
N LYS A 698 37.07 -25.34 -60.61
CA LYS A 698 36.43 -26.66 -60.63
C LYS A 698 35.20 -26.75 -59.73
N GLU A 699 34.94 -25.75 -58.91
CA GLU A 699 33.98 -25.71 -57.77
C GLU A 699 34.26 -26.75 -56.67
N LYS A 700 34.78 -27.93 -57.01
CA LYS A 700 35.13 -29.02 -56.08
C LYS A 700 36.37 -29.77 -56.58
N VAL A 701 37.27 -30.12 -55.68
CA VAL A 701 38.48 -30.94 -55.94
C VAL A 701 38.35 -32.27 -55.21
N SER A 702 38.63 -33.40 -55.87
CA SER A 702 38.52 -34.70 -55.20
C SER A 702 39.59 -34.89 -54.11
N ILE A 703 39.32 -35.67 -53.06
CA ILE A 703 40.33 -35.96 -52.01
C ILE A 703 41.61 -36.60 -52.59
N LYS A 704 41.51 -37.40 -53.66
CA LYS A 704 42.68 -38.00 -54.30
C LYS A 704 43.61 -36.94 -54.91
N GLU A 705 43.04 -36.00 -55.64
CA GLU A 705 43.76 -34.86 -56.24
C GLU A 705 44.32 -33.93 -55.15
N GLY A 706 43.54 -33.63 -54.11
CA GLY A 706 44.01 -32.86 -52.97
C GLY A 706 45.17 -33.52 -52.21
N LYS A 707 45.17 -34.86 -52.09
CA LYS A 707 46.29 -35.61 -51.47
C LYS A 707 47.56 -35.52 -52.30
N GLU A 708 47.47 -35.58 -53.62
CA GLU A 708 48.64 -35.40 -54.51
C GLU A 708 49.20 -33.98 -54.39
N ILE A 709 48.35 -32.96 -54.34
CA ILE A 709 48.78 -31.56 -54.17
C ILE A 709 49.42 -31.35 -52.79
N ALA A 710 48.85 -31.90 -51.73
CA ALA A 710 49.41 -31.83 -50.38
C ALA A 710 50.77 -32.55 -50.30
N LEU A 711 50.89 -33.71 -50.96
CA LEU A 711 52.15 -34.48 -51.02
C LEU A 711 53.24 -33.71 -51.78
N ASN A 712 52.89 -33.04 -52.88
CA ASN A 712 53.82 -32.15 -53.60
C ASN A 712 54.29 -30.96 -52.74
N ASN A 713 53.53 -30.60 -51.70
CA ASN A 713 53.89 -29.60 -50.70
C ASN A 713 54.55 -30.21 -49.43
N ASN A 714 54.91 -31.50 -49.45
CA ASN A 714 55.51 -32.26 -48.34
C ASN A 714 54.69 -32.24 -47.03
N VAL A 715 53.36 -32.15 -47.13
CA VAL A 715 52.45 -32.13 -45.96
C VAL A 715 51.28 -33.10 -46.12
N LEU A 716 50.70 -33.53 -45.00
CA LEU A 716 49.47 -34.33 -45.01
C LEU A 716 48.28 -33.44 -45.43
N LEU A 717 47.27 -34.02 -46.07
CA LEU A 717 46.09 -33.27 -46.57
C LEU A 717 45.45 -32.38 -45.50
N ASN A 718 45.21 -32.90 -44.29
CA ASN A 718 44.58 -32.12 -43.22
C ASN A 718 45.44 -30.92 -42.77
N VAL A 719 46.76 -31.09 -42.79
CA VAL A 719 47.72 -30.01 -42.47
C VAL A 719 47.76 -29.00 -43.62
N PHE A 720 47.74 -29.48 -44.87
CA PHE A 720 47.67 -28.63 -46.05
C PHE A 720 46.42 -27.74 -46.04
N ILE A 721 45.23 -28.30 -45.81
CA ILE A 721 43.98 -27.53 -45.73
C ILE A 721 43.99 -26.58 -44.53
N SER A 722 44.51 -27.00 -43.37
CA SER A 722 44.68 -26.10 -42.22
C SER A 722 45.60 -24.93 -42.51
N ASN A 723 46.67 -25.13 -43.31
CA ASN A 723 47.57 -24.06 -43.70
C ASN A 723 46.91 -23.10 -44.68
N VAL A 724 46.13 -23.61 -45.64
CA VAL A 724 45.35 -22.79 -46.58
C VAL A 724 44.31 -21.95 -45.83
N ASN A 725 43.57 -22.56 -44.90
CA ASN A 725 42.62 -21.84 -44.04
C ASN A 725 43.30 -20.86 -43.10
N GLY A 726 44.49 -21.17 -42.59
CA GLY A 726 45.27 -20.25 -41.77
C GLY A 726 45.65 -18.98 -42.53
N GLU A 727 45.99 -19.09 -43.80
CA GLU A 727 46.30 -17.94 -44.66
C GLU A 727 45.04 -17.14 -45.05
N LEU A 728 43.91 -17.82 -45.28
CA LEU A 728 42.64 -17.16 -45.55
C LEU A 728 42.00 -16.51 -44.32
N TYR A 729 42.36 -16.96 -43.11
CA TYR A 729 41.77 -16.46 -41.86
C TYR A 729 42.02 -14.96 -41.67
N ASP A 730 43.16 -14.44 -42.11
CA ASP A 730 43.46 -13.01 -42.00
C ASP A 730 42.50 -12.14 -42.84
N TYR A 731 41.87 -12.71 -43.87
CA TYR A 731 40.93 -12.03 -44.76
C TYR A 731 39.47 -12.37 -44.46
N ILE A 732 39.19 -13.63 -44.13
CA ILE A 732 37.82 -14.18 -44.00
C ILE A 732 37.40 -14.30 -42.53
N GLN A 733 38.36 -14.31 -41.60
CA GLN A 733 38.18 -14.53 -40.15
C GLN A 733 37.43 -15.82 -39.81
N ASP A 734 37.39 -16.78 -40.74
CA ASP A 734 36.76 -18.09 -40.59
C ASP A 734 37.42 -19.16 -41.50
N GLN A 735 37.06 -20.43 -41.32
CA GLN A 735 37.49 -21.54 -42.16
C GLN A 735 36.73 -21.56 -43.49
N ALA A 736 37.39 -21.14 -44.57
CA ALA A 736 36.77 -21.04 -45.89
C ALA A 736 36.81 -22.32 -46.72
N ILE A 737 37.81 -23.19 -46.52
CA ILE A 737 37.97 -24.46 -47.25
C ILE A 737 37.51 -25.62 -46.38
N LEU A 738 36.55 -26.39 -46.89
CA LEU A 738 35.93 -27.53 -46.21
C LEU A 738 36.15 -28.83 -46.99
N ILE A 739 36.19 -29.94 -46.26
CA ILE A 739 36.18 -31.30 -46.82
C ILE A 739 34.80 -31.91 -46.55
N GLU A 740 33.98 -32.03 -47.58
CA GLU A 740 32.62 -32.59 -47.52
C GLU A 740 32.38 -33.55 -48.69
N ASP A 741 31.68 -34.66 -48.44
CA ASP A 741 31.30 -35.67 -49.45
C ASP A 741 32.46 -36.15 -50.35
N ASP A 742 33.60 -36.51 -49.74
CA ASP A 742 34.82 -36.95 -50.41
C ASP A 742 35.45 -35.93 -51.39
N CYS A 743 35.07 -34.65 -51.27
CA CYS A 743 35.60 -33.53 -52.04
C CYS A 743 36.04 -32.37 -51.13
N ILE A 744 36.94 -31.55 -51.65
CA ILE A 744 37.43 -30.31 -51.07
C ILE A 744 36.75 -29.17 -51.82
N LYS A 745 36.07 -28.28 -51.11
CA LYS A 745 35.36 -27.13 -51.69
C LYS A 745 35.54 -25.90 -50.82
N ILE A 746 35.28 -24.73 -51.40
CA ILE A 746 35.08 -23.51 -50.62
C ILE A 746 33.66 -23.57 -50.05
N ASP A 747 33.47 -23.17 -48.79
CA ASP A 747 32.14 -23.00 -48.21
C ASP A 747 31.33 -22.01 -49.06
N ASP A 748 30.08 -22.37 -49.36
CA ASP A 748 29.17 -21.59 -50.22
C ASP A 748 29.04 -20.13 -49.76
N PHE A 749 29.18 -19.85 -48.45
CA PHE A 749 29.11 -18.50 -47.90
C PHE A 749 30.35 -17.65 -48.22
N TYR A 750 31.51 -18.28 -48.47
CA TYR A 750 32.80 -17.63 -48.66
C TYR A 750 33.30 -17.66 -50.12
N VAL A 751 32.58 -18.30 -51.04
CA VAL A 751 32.97 -18.44 -52.47
C VAL A 751 33.26 -17.10 -53.13
N ASP A 752 32.40 -16.10 -52.95
CA ASP A 752 32.56 -14.80 -53.61
C ASP A 752 33.76 -14.02 -53.06
N MET A 753 34.03 -14.13 -51.76
CA MET A 753 35.20 -13.49 -51.13
C MET A 753 36.51 -14.15 -51.56
N VAL A 754 36.55 -15.49 -51.64
CA VAL A 754 37.73 -16.21 -52.16
C VAL A 754 37.94 -15.90 -53.65
N LYS A 755 36.87 -15.78 -54.45
CA LYS A 755 36.96 -15.35 -55.86
C LYS A 755 37.53 -13.94 -55.99
N GLU A 756 37.11 -13.02 -55.14
CA GLU A 756 37.63 -11.65 -55.14
C GLU A 756 39.11 -11.58 -54.76
N LEU A 757 39.53 -12.37 -53.77
CA LEU A 757 40.94 -12.48 -53.36
C LEU A 757 41.83 -13.07 -54.46
N VAL A 758 41.29 -14.03 -55.22
CA VAL A 758 42.03 -14.76 -56.27
C VAL A 758 42.05 -14.00 -57.61
N ASN A 759 41.02 -13.20 -57.92
CA ASN A 759 40.87 -12.49 -59.19
C ASN A 759 41.36 -11.04 -59.20
N ASN A 760 41.68 -10.44 -58.05
CA ASN A 760 42.22 -9.07 -57.95
C ASN A 760 43.73 -8.94 -58.31
N GLU A 761 44.23 -9.82 -59.19
CA GLU A 761 45.60 -9.85 -59.71
C GLU A 761 45.70 -9.74 -61.26
N GLU A 762 44.73 -9.09 -61.93
CA GLU A 762 44.93 -8.55 -63.29
C GLU A 762 45.06 -7.02 -63.31
#